data_AF-A0A7L0W2K8-F1
#
_entry.id   AF-A0A7L0W2K8-F1
#
_cell.length_a   1.000
_cell.length_b   1.000
_cell.length_c   1.000
_cell.angle_alpha   90.00
_cell.angle_beta   90.00
_cell.angle_gamma   90.00
#
_symmetry.space_group_name_H-M   'P 1'
#
loop_
_entity.id
_entity.type
_entity.pdbx_description
1 polymer ?
#
loop_
_entity_poly.entity_id
_entity_poly.type
_entity_poly.pdbx_seq_one_letter_code
_entity_poly.pdbx_strand_id
1 'polypeptide(L)'
;SLSLQPPLVQAIFNRDVEEVRSLLNQKENINVLDQERRTPLHAAAYIGDVAILELLILSGANVNAKDTVWLTPLHRAAASRNEKALHLLLKHSADVNARDKYWQTPLHVAAANRATKCVEAIVPLLSTVNVADRTGRTALHHAVHSGHLEMVNLLLNKGASLSTCDKKDRQPIHWAAFLGHLEVLKLLVARGADVMCKDKKGYTLLHTAAASGQIEVVRHLLRLGVEIDEPNSFGNTALHIACYMGQDAVANELVNYGANVNQPNEKGFTPLHFAAVSTNGALCLELLVNNGADVNFQSKEGKSPLHMAAIHGRFTRSQILIQNGSEIDCADKYGNTPLHVAARYGHELLISTLMTNGADTARRGIHDMFPLHLAVLFGFSDCCRKLLSSGQLYSIVSSLSNEHVLSAGFDINTPDNLGRTCLHAAASGGNVECLNLLLSSGADLRRRDKFGRTPLHYAAANGSYQCTVTLVTAGASINEADCKGCTPLHYAAASDTYRRAETHSGNSHDTDEEPLKESRLKEAFFCLEFLLDNGADPSLRDKQGYTAVHYAAAYGNRQNLELLLEMSFNCLEDAESTNAVSPLHLAAYNGHCEALKTLAETLVNLDVQDDKGRTALYLATERGSTECVEVLTKHGASAVVKERKRKWTPLHAAAANGSTDSLHLLIDSGGRADITDVMDIHGQTPLMLAIMNGHVDCVHLLLEKGSTADAADKRGRTALHRGAVTGCEDCLAALLDHDAFVLCRDFKGRTPIHFASACGHLEILRTLLQAALSTDPLDSVVDYSGYSPMHWASYSGHEDCLELLLEHNPFAYLEGNPFTPLHCAVINNQDGTAEMLVEALGAKIVNSRDAKGRTPLHAAAFADNIHGLQLLLRHQAEVDTTDKLGRTPLMMASENGHTAAVEFLLYQAKANITVLDVNKNTALHLACSKGHEKCALLILGETQDLGLINASNSALQMPLHIAARNGLAAVVQALLSRGATVLAVDEEGHTPALACAPNKDVADCLALILSTMKPFPPKDAISSFSFNLLKNCGIAAKTAACGALPNGTTCPYSKDRHNAIGLDGCYSE
;
A
#
# COMPACT_ATOMS: atom_id res chain seq x y z
N SER A 1 -13.08 -25.76 50.63
CA SER A 1 -12.38 -26.83 49.88
C SER A 1 -11.04 -27.25 50.50
N LEU A 2 -10.75 -26.95 51.78
CA LEU A 2 -9.50 -27.40 52.44
C LEU A 2 -9.37 -28.92 52.54
N SER A 3 -10.49 -29.65 52.66
CA SER A 3 -10.55 -31.12 52.73
C SER A 3 -10.17 -31.88 51.45
N LEU A 4 -9.82 -31.17 50.37
CA LEU A 4 -9.36 -31.75 49.10
C LEU A 4 -7.87 -31.46 48.84
N GLN A 5 -7.17 -30.82 49.78
CA GLN A 5 -5.76 -30.49 49.69
C GLN A 5 -4.90 -31.57 50.39
N PRO A 6 -3.60 -31.70 50.04
CA PRO A 6 -2.70 -32.64 50.71
C PRO A 6 -2.62 -32.41 52.23
N PRO A 7 -2.44 -33.45 53.06
CA PRO A 7 -2.36 -33.33 54.53
C PRO A 7 -1.35 -32.28 54.98
N LEU A 8 -0.14 -32.29 54.40
CA LEU A 8 0.90 -31.29 54.63
C LEU A 8 0.42 -29.84 54.39
N VAL A 9 -0.36 -29.60 53.34
CA VAL A 9 -0.90 -28.27 53.02
C VAL A 9 -1.98 -27.87 54.02
N GLN A 10 -2.82 -28.82 54.47
CA GLN A 10 -3.84 -28.58 55.49
C GLN A 10 -3.20 -28.24 56.86
N ALA A 11 -2.17 -28.97 57.29
CA ALA A 11 -1.41 -28.70 58.51
C ALA A 11 -0.74 -27.31 58.48
N ILE A 12 -0.20 -26.91 57.32
CA ILE A 12 0.35 -25.56 57.09
C ILE A 12 -0.72 -24.47 57.25
N PHE A 13 -1.92 -24.65 56.68
CA PHE A 13 -3.03 -23.70 56.87
C PHE A 13 -3.55 -23.64 58.32
N ASN A 14 -3.49 -24.76 59.05
CA ASN A 14 -3.81 -24.83 60.48
C ASN A 14 -2.72 -24.22 61.39
N ARG A 15 -1.51 -23.97 60.86
CA ARG A 15 -0.31 -23.52 61.59
C ARG A 15 0.20 -24.50 62.65
N ASP A 16 -0.01 -25.80 62.45
CA ASP A 16 0.54 -26.81 63.36
C ASP A 16 1.96 -27.22 62.95
N VAL A 17 2.94 -26.69 63.68
CA VAL A 17 4.38 -26.90 63.43
C VAL A 17 4.79 -28.35 63.69
N GLU A 18 4.17 -29.03 64.65
CA GLU A 18 4.56 -30.38 65.06
C GLU A 18 3.84 -31.45 64.22
N GLU A 19 2.63 -31.18 63.75
CA GLU A 19 1.98 -31.97 62.68
C GLU A 19 2.81 -31.90 61.38
N VAL A 20 3.21 -30.70 60.94
CA VAL A 20 4.10 -30.53 59.78
C VAL A 20 5.43 -31.28 59.98
N ARG A 21 6.06 -31.19 61.16
CA ARG A 21 7.29 -31.95 61.48
C ARG A 21 7.07 -33.46 61.40
N SER A 22 5.95 -33.95 61.90
CA SER A 22 5.59 -35.38 61.88
C SER A 22 5.42 -35.89 60.43
N LEU A 23 4.70 -35.15 59.59
CA LEU A 23 4.48 -35.49 58.18
C LEU A 23 5.77 -35.47 57.35
N LEU A 24 6.66 -34.49 57.60
CA LEU A 24 7.99 -34.44 56.96
C LEU A 24 8.87 -35.64 57.36
N ASN A 25 8.83 -36.07 58.63
CA ASN A 25 9.54 -37.27 59.11
C ASN A 25 9.01 -38.57 58.48
N GLN A 26 7.74 -38.60 58.06
CA GLN A 26 7.13 -39.73 57.35
C GLN A 26 7.52 -39.81 55.86
N LYS A 27 8.44 -38.93 55.40
CA LYS A 27 8.89 -38.82 54.00
C LYS A 27 7.78 -38.45 53.01
N GLU A 28 6.80 -37.65 53.43
CA GLU A 28 5.90 -37.02 52.47
C GLU A 28 6.66 -36.13 51.48
N ASN A 29 6.17 -36.04 50.25
CA ASN A 29 6.84 -35.27 49.21
C ASN A 29 6.68 -33.76 49.46
N ILE A 30 7.79 -33.12 49.81
CA ILE A 30 7.89 -31.72 50.24
C ILE A 30 7.58 -30.74 49.09
N ASN A 31 7.75 -31.19 47.84
CA ASN A 31 7.48 -30.43 46.63
C ASN A 31 6.23 -30.96 45.90
N VAL A 32 5.24 -31.51 46.63
CA VAL A 32 3.90 -31.82 46.07
C VAL A 32 3.35 -30.60 45.36
N LEU A 33 2.80 -30.83 44.16
CA LEU A 33 2.15 -29.81 43.34
C LEU A 33 0.64 -30.01 43.44
N ASP A 34 -0.09 -28.94 43.78
CA ASP A 34 -1.54 -28.93 43.64
C ASP A 34 -1.98 -28.72 42.17
N GLN A 35 -3.28 -28.59 41.93
CA GLN A 35 -3.86 -28.35 40.60
C GLN A 35 -3.35 -27.05 39.93
N GLU A 36 -2.86 -26.09 40.72
CA GLU A 36 -2.25 -24.82 40.25
C GLU A 36 -0.72 -24.88 40.27
N ARG A 37 -0.11 -26.07 40.44
CA ARG A 37 1.34 -26.28 40.59
C ARG A 37 1.98 -25.50 41.75
N ARG A 38 1.20 -25.13 42.77
CA ARG A 38 1.72 -24.51 43.99
C ARG A 38 2.32 -25.59 44.89
N THR A 39 3.46 -25.27 45.51
CA THR A 39 4.10 -26.13 46.52
C THR A 39 3.62 -25.77 47.94
N PRO A 40 3.78 -26.66 48.94
CA PRO A 40 3.58 -26.34 50.36
C PRO A 40 4.29 -25.05 50.81
N LEU A 41 5.46 -24.76 50.23
CA LEU A 41 6.23 -23.55 50.50
C LEU A 41 5.50 -22.26 50.04
N HIS A 42 4.68 -22.31 48.98
CA HIS A 42 3.84 -21.17 48.58
C HIS A 42 2.74 -20.88 49.61
N ALA A 43 2.14 -21.92 50.19
CA ALA A 43 1.14 -21.77 51.25
C ALA A 43 1.76 -21.20 52.53
N ALA A 44 2.91 -21.74 52.97
CA ALA A 44 3.65 -21.23 54.12
C ALA A 44 4.08 -19.76 53.93
N ALA A 45 4.58 -19.39 52.74
CA ALA A 45 4.97 -18.01 52.43
C ALA A 45 3.79 -17.03 52.32
N TYR A 46 2.61 -17.50 51.89
CA TYR A 46 1.38 -16.71 51.92
C TYR A 46 0.92 -16.44 53.35
N ILE A 47 0.93 -17.46 54.22
CA ILE A 47 0.52 -17.35 55.63
C ILE A 47 1.52 -16.50 56.44
N GLY A 48 2.81 -16.62 56.13
CA GLY A 48 3.89 -15.90 56.81
C GLY A 48 4.43 -16.57 58.07
N ASP A 49 4.11 -17.85 58.31
CA ASP A 49 4.63 -18.60 59.45
C ASP A 49 6.10 -18.97 59.23
N VAL A 50 6.98 -18.26 59.93
CA VAL A 50 8.44 -18.37 59.78
C VAL A 50 8.94 -19.75 60.23
N ALA A 51 8.35 -20.35 61.27
CA ALA A 51 8.82 -21.63 61.80
C ALA A 51 8.50 -22.77 60.83
N ILE A 52 7.28 -22.79 60.28
CA ILE A 52 6.87 -23.73 59.24
C ILE A 52 7.69 -23.52 57.96
N LEU A 53 7.92 -22.25 57.57
CA LEU A 53 8.70 -21.91 56.38
C LEU A 53 10.17 -22.34 56.50
N GLU A 54 10.81 -22.15 57.66
CA GLU A 54 12.20 -22.57 57.92
C GLU A 54 12.32 -24.10 57.92
N LEU A 55 11.39 -24.83 58.53
CA LEU A 55 11.36 -26.29 58.51
C LEU A 55 11.24 -26.83 57.09
N LEU A 56 10.31 -26.30 56.27
CA LEU A 56 10.14 -26.74 54.88
C LEU A 56 11.41 -26.50 54.04
N ILE A 57 12.08 -25.35 54.20
CA ILE A 57 13.32 -25.03 53.48
C ILE A 57 14.46 -25.97 53.92
N LEU A 58 14.65 -26.16 55.23
CA LEU A 58 15.69 -27.04 55.77
C LEU A 58 15.48 -28.52 55.39
N SER A 59 14.22 -28.95 55.20
CA SER A 59 13.90 -30.28 54.70
C SER A 59 14.01 -30.44 53.17
N GLY A 60 14.32 -29.36 52.42
CA GLY A 60 14.61 -29.44 50.97
C GLY A 60 13.50 -28.92 50.05
N ALA A 61 12.61 -28.04 50.51
CA ALA A 61 11.65 -27.36 49.64
C ALA A 61 12.36 -26.41 48.65
N ASN A 62 11.91 -26.39 47.39
CA ASN A 62 12.45 -25.49 46.37
C ASN A 62 11.98 -24.04 46.60
N VAL A 63 12.89 -23.19 47.09
CA VAL A 63 12.69 -21.76 47.37
C VAL A 63 12.22 -20.97 46.14
N ASN A 64 12.65 -21.36 44.94
CA ASN A 64 12.35 -20.70 43.67
C ASN A 64 11.35 -21.49 42.80
N ALA A 65 10.54 -22.38 43.41
CA ALA A 65 9.45 -23.06 42.73
C ALA A 65 8.46 -22.04 42.11
N LYS A 66 7.83 -22.42 40.99
CA LYS A 66 6.91 -21.59 40.22
C LYS A 66 5.55 -22.27 40.07
N ASP A 67 4.48 -21.55 40.38
CA ASP A 67 3.09 -21.99 40.13
C ASP A 67 2.69 -21.82 38.65
N THR A 68 1.43 -22.12 38.29
CA THR A 68 0.89 -21.99 36.91
C THR A 68 0.95 -20.56 36.35
N VAL A 69 1.05 -19.54 37.20
CA VAL A 69 1.20 -18.12 36.83
C VAL A 69 2.66 -17.67 36.97
N TRP A 70 3.58 -18.59 37.24
CA TRP A 70 5.01 -18.38 37.48
C TRP A 70 5.35 -17.53 38.72
N LEU A 71 4.41 -17.37 39.64
CA LEU A 71 4.69 -16.75 40.94
C LEU A 71 5.57 -17.68 41.76
N THR A 72 6.43 -17.09 42.58
CA THR A 72 7.29 -17.80 43.53
C THR A 72 6.81 -17.60 44.97
N PRO A 73 7.30 -18.39 45.95
CA PRO A 73 7.03 -18.14 47.38
C PRO A 73 7.38 -16.70 47.81
N LEU A 74 8.44 -16.11 47.22
CA LEU A 74 8.82 -14.72 47.48
C LEU A 74 7.77 -13.71 46.99
N HIS A 75 7.08 -13.96 45.86
CA HIS A 75 5.94 -13.16 45.43
C HIS A 75 4.76 -13.27 46.41
N ARG A 76 4.49 -14.48 46.93
CA ARG A 76 3.40 -14.71 47.90
C ARG A 76 3.68 -14.02 49.26
N ALA A 77 4.95 -14.02 49.72
CA ALA A 77 5.38 -13.28 50.91
C ALA A 77 5.32 -11.75 50.72
N ALA A 78 5.64 -11.26 49.52
CA ALA A 78 5.50 -9.85 49.15
C ALA A 78 4.02 -9.41 49.12
N ALA A 79 3.13 -10.23 48.55
CA ALA A 79 1.69 -9.97 48.52
C ALA A 79 1.06 -9.93 49.92
N SER A 80 1.45 -10.87 50.80
CA SER A 80 0.94 -10.98 52.17
C SER A 80 1.56 -9.96 53.15
N ARG A 81 2.46 -9.08 52.69
CA ARG A 81 3.19 -8.06 53.49
C ARG A 81 4.07 -8.67 54.60
N ASN A 82 4.42 -9.95 54.49
CA ASN A 82 5.08 -10.70 55.55
C ASN A 82 6.61 -10.57 55.51
N GLU A 83 7.11 -9.46 56.06
CA GLU A 83 8.53 -9.10 56.14
C GLU A 83 9.44 -10.25 56.64
N LYS A 84 9.05 -10.95 57.72
CA LYS A 84 9.88 -12.01 58.33
C LYS A 84 10.03 -13.24 57.44
N ALA A 85 8.93 -13.66 56.80
CA ALA A 85 8.95 -14.76 55.83
C ALA A 85 9.78 -14.40 54.60
N LEU A 86 9.70 -13.14 54.16
CA LEU A 86 10.49 -12.60 53.06
C LEU A 86 11.99 -12.56 53.38
N HIS A 87 12.42 -12.05 54.55
CA HIS A 87 13.82 -12.11 54.99
C HIS A 87 14.37 -13.54 55.05
N LEU A 88 13.57 -14.50 55.53
CA LEU A 88 13.97 -15.90 55.56
C LEU A 88 14.16 -16.48 54.15
N LEU A 89 13.25 -16.19 53.22
CA LEU A 89 13.40 -16.60 51.82
C LEU A 89 14.64 -15.98 51.16
N LEU A 90 14.90 -14.69 51.40
CA LEU A 90 16.10 -14.00 50.90
C LEU A 90 17.40 -14.61 51.48
N LYS A 91 17.43 -14.94 52.77
CA LYS A 91 18.56 -15.63 53.43
C LYS A 91 18.87 -16.98 52.78
N HIS A 92 17.87 -17.67 52.24
CA HIS A 92 18.01 -18.94 51.53
C HIS A 92 18.04 -18.78 49.99
N SER A 93 18.56 -17.65 49.50
CA SER A 93 18.82 -17.39 48.07
C SER A 93 17.58 -17.41 47.17
N ALA A 94 16.45 -16.86 47.65
CA ALA A 94 15.30 -16.59 46.80
C ALA A 94 15.63 -15.51 45.74
N ASP A 95 15.21 -15.75 44.49
CA ASP A 95 15.47 -14.85 43.37
C ASP A 95 14.56 -13.61 43.40
N VAL A 96 15.16 -12.45 43.73
CA VAL A 96 14.50 -11.13 43.75
C VAL A 96 14.10 -10.62 42.36
N ASN A 97 14.70 -11.15 41.30
CA ASN A 97 14.42 -10.80 39.91
C ASN A 97 13.46 -11.79 39.22
N ALA A 98 12.97 -12.79 39.95
CA ALA A 98 12.05 -13.78 39.43
C ALA A 98 10.83 -13.09 38.79
N ARG A 99 10.50 -13.51 37.56
CA ARG A 99 9.37 -12.97 36.79
C ARG A 99 8.20 -13.95 36.73
N ASP A 100 7.00 -13.42 36.95
CA ASP A 100 5.72 -14.10 36.73
C ASP A 100 5.31 -14.08 35.24
N LYS A 101 4.10 -14.60 34.92
CA LYS A 101 3.52 -14.62 33.57
C LYS A 101 3.27 -13.21 32.97
N TYR A 102 3.18 -12.19 33.81
CA TYR A 102 3.04 -10.78 33.44
C TYR A 102 4.37 -9.99 33.51
N TRP A 103 5.49 -10.69 33.73
CA TRP A 103 6.82 -10.13 33.99
C TRP A 103 6.92 -9.23 35.22
N GLN A 104 5.95 -9.31 36.13
CA GLN A 104 6.05 -8.69 37.44
C GLN A 104 7.12 -9.42 38.26
N THR A 105 7.78 -8.65 39.12
CA THR A 105 8.76 -9.14 40.10
C THR A 105 8.18 -9.01 41.51
N PRO A 106 8.79 -9.61 42.56
CA PRO A 106 8.34 -9.43 43.93
C PRO A 106 8.27 -7.97 44.38
N LEU A 107 9.10 -7.08 43.80
CA LEU A 107 9.03 -5.64 44.01
C LEU A 107 7.72 -5.01 43.49
N HIS A 108 7.25 -5.42 42.30
CA HIS A 108 5.98 -4.94 41.73
C HIS A 108 4.80 -5.34 42.62
N VAL A 109 4.79 -6.61 43.06
CA VAL A 109 3.75 -7.16 43.95
C VAL A 109 3.79 -6.49 45.32
N ALA A 110 4.98 -6.25 45.89
CA ALA A 110 5.14 -5.52 47.15
C ALA A 110 4.63 -4.07 47.06
N ALA A 111 4.94 -3.39 45.95
CA ALA A 111 4.52 -2.02 45.68
C ALA A 111 2.99 -1.89 45.54
N ALA A 112 2.37 -2.77 44.76
CA ALA A 112 0.91 -2.84 44.61
C ALA A 112 0.18 -3.11 45.93
N ASN A 113 0.83 -3.80 46.88
CA ASN A 113 0.24 -4.23 48.15
C ASN A 113 0.66 -3.41 49.38
N ARG A 114 1.27 -2.22 49.27
CA ARG A 114 1.75 -1.40 50.42
C ARG A 114 2.73 -2.15 51.35
N ALA A 115 3.48 -3.13 50.85
CA ALA A 115 4.42 -3.91 51.65
C ALA A 115 5.76 -3.16 51.84
N THR A 116 5.74 -1.99 52.49
CA THR A 116 6.88 -1.06 52.58
C THR A 116 8.16 -1.70 53.11
N LYS A 117 8.06 -2.45 54.22
CA LYS A 117 9.21 -3.15 54.80
C LYS A 117 9.78 -4.26 53.90
N CYS A 118 8.91 -4.92 53.13
CA CYS A 118 9.35 -5.89 52.12
C CYS A 118 10.14 -5.20 51.00
N VAL A 119 9.74 -3.99 50.60
CA VAL A 119 10.49 -3.16 49.65
C VAL A 119 11.84 -2.72 50.22
N GLU A 120 11.89 -2.34 51.51
CA GLU A 120 13.16 -2.01 52.19
C GLU A 120 14.15 -3.18 52.23
N ALA A 121 13.65 -4.43 52.33
CA ALA A 121 14.45 -5.64 52.28
C ALA A 121 14.86 -6.07 50.85
N ILE A 122 13.98 -5.91 49.86
CA ILE A 122 14.25 -6.29 48.46
C ILE A 122 15.20 -5.29 47.77
N VAL A 123 14.96 -3.98 47.92
CA VAL A 123 15.65 -2.95 47.11
C VAL A 123 17.18 -2.98 47.19
N PRO A 124 17.83 -3.21 48.35
CA PRO A 124 19.29 -3.32 48.43
C PRO A 124 19.90 -4.49 47.64
N LEU A 125 19.09 -5.47 47.26
CA LEU A 125 19.48 -6.66 46.50
C LEU A 125 19.19 -6.53 45.00
N LEU A 126 18.58 -5.43 44.55
CA LEU A 126 18.27 -5.16 43.15
C LEU A 126 19.32 -4.25 42.51
N SER A 127 19.67 -4.55 41.25
CA SER A 127 20.53 -3.68 40.43
C SER A 127 19.83 -2.42 39.96
N THR A 128 18.50 -2.43 39.86
CA THR A 128 17.67 -1.26 39.52
C THR A 128 16.25 -1.42 40.07
N VAL A 129 15.68 -0.31 40.56
CA VAL A 129 14.27 -0.23 41.01
C VAL A 129 13.31 -0.05 39.82
N ASN A 130 13.84 0.35 38.65
CA ASN A 130 13.07 0.71 37.46
C ASN A 130 12.82 -0.47 36.50
N VAL A 131 12.76 -1.70 37.01
CA VAL A 131 12.34 -2.87 36.21
C VAL A 131 10.89 -2.66 35.78
N ALA A 132 10.56 -3.02 34.54
CA ALA A 132 9.23 -2.92 33.96
C ALA A 132 8.57 -4.29 33.75
N ASP A 133 7.25 -4.35 33.94
CA ASP A 133 6.42 -5.52 33.63
C ASP A 133 6.12 -5.65 32.11
N ARG A 134 5.33 -6.66 31.72
CA ARG A 134 4.95 -6.94 30.32
C ARG A 134 4.18 -5.78 29.66
N THR A 135 3.59 -4.87 30.45
CA THR A 135 2.89 -3.66 30.00
C THR A 135 3.77 -2.40 30.02
N GLY A 136 5.04 -2.51 30.45
CA GLY A 136 5.96 -1.38 30.59
C GLY A 136 5.86 -0.66 31.94
N ARG A 137 4.98 -1.11 32.86
CA ARG A 137 4.79 -0.45 34.15
C ARG A 137 5.88 -0.88 35.14
N THR A 138 6.46 0.11 35.82
CA THR A 138 7.44 -0.10 36.91
C THR A 138 6.76 -0.26 38.27
N ALA A 139 7.48 -0.68 39.30
CA ALA A 139 6.95 -0.75 40.67
C ALA A 139 6.33 0.57 41.17
N LEU A 140 6.85 1.72 40.72
CA LEU A 140 6.27 3.04 41.00
C LEU A 140 4.87 3.21 40.39
N HIS A 141 4.64 2.74 39.15
CA HIS A 141 3.32 2.75 38.53
C HIS A 141 2.31 1.92 39.34
N HIS A 142 2.72 0.76 39.84
CA HIS A 142 1.85 -0.11 40.66
C HIS A 142 1.53 0.53 42.03
N ALA A 143 2.51 1.16 42.70
CA ALA A 143 2.28 1.90 43.94
C ALA A 143 1.34 3.11 43.75
N VAL A 144 1.49 3.84 42.64
CA VAL A 144 0.62 4.97 42.29
C VAL A 144 -0.78 4.49 41.91
N HIS A 145 -0.91 3.39 41.16
CA HIS A 145 -2.19 2.78 40.81
C HIS A 145 -3.00 2.39 42.06
N SER A 146 -2.36 1.78 43.05
CA SER A 146 -2.99 1.48 44.35
C SER A 146 -3.17 2.69 45.29
N GLY A 147 -2.76 3.90 44.90
CA GLY A 147 -2.89 5.12 45.72
C GLY A 147 -2.03 5.15 46.99
N HIS A 148 -0.95 4.35 47.04
CA HIS A 148 -0.20 4.11 48.27
C HIS A 148 0.89 5.18 48.52
N LEU A 149 0.49 6.35 49.02
CA LEU A 149 1.36 7.53 49.24
C LEU A 149 2.71 7.21 49.93
N GLU A 150 2.70 6.47 51.04
CA GLU A 150 3.91 6.06 51.76
C GLU A 150 4.86 5.20 50.90
N MET A 151 4.29 4.29 50.10
CA MET A 151 5.04 3.43 49.20
C MET A 151 5.64 4.22 48.04
N VAL A 152 4.88 5.17 47.47
CA VAL A 152 5.37 6.09 46.45
C VAL A 152 6.54 6.91 46.99
N ASN A 153 6.41 7.51 48.18
CA ASN A 153 7.49 8.24 48.84
C ASN A 153 8.73 7.37 49.06
N LEU A 154 8.55 6.14 49.56
CA LEU A 154 9.65 5.18 49.77
C LEU A 154 10.37 4.84 48.47
N LEU A 155 9.65 4.49 47.40
CA LEU A 155 10.24 4.13 46.11
C LEU A 155 11.01 5.31 45.49
N LEU A 156 10.48 6.53 45.57
CA LEU A 156 11.17 7.74 45.09
C LEU A 156 12.45 8.01 45.90
N ASN A 157 12.42 7.86 47.23
CA ASN A 157 13.60 7.98 48.08
C ASN A 157 14.66 6.89 47.81
N LYS A 158 14.26 5.79 47.17
CA LYS A 158 15.13 4.68 46.73
C LYS A 158 15.53 4.75 45.25
N GLY A 159 15.30 5.87 44.57
CA GLY A 159 15.77 6.09 43.19
C GLY A 159 14.82 5.58 42.10
N ALA A 160 13.53 5.36 42.40
CA ALA A 160 12.53 5.16 41.35
C ALA A 160 12.36 6.43 40.51
N SER A 161 12.32 6.27 39.19
CA SER A 161 12.30 7.37 38.23
C SER A 161 10.87 7.82 37.87
N LEU A 162 10.63 9.12 37.97
CA LEU A 162 9.33 9.76 37.70
C LEU A 162 8.95 9.73 36.21
N SER A 163 9.95 9.73 35.32
CA SER A 163 9.79 9.79 33.86
C SER A 163 9.70 8.42 33.17
N THR A 164 9.61 7.31 33.92
CA THR A 164 9.37 6.00 33.28
C THR A 164 7.97 5.97 32.68
N CYS A 165 7.86 5.37 31.50
CA CYS A 165 6.63 5.30 30.71
C CYS A 165 6.18 3.85 30.51
N ASP A 166 4.86 3.62 30.56
CA ASP A 166 4.27 2.36 30.11
C ASP A 166 4.22 2.25 28.57
N LYS A 167 3.74 1.13 28.01
CA LYS A 167 3.63 0.93 26.54
C LYS A 167 2.70 1.90 25.80
N LYS A 168 1.95 2.76 26.50
CA LYS A 168 1.13 3.85 25.95
C LYS A 168 1.76 5.22 26.23
N ASP A 169 3.04 5.24 26.57
CA ASP A 169 3.84 6.41 26.98
C ASP A 169 3.28 7.16 28.20
N ARG A 170 2.48 6.47 29.05
CA ARG A 170 1.92 7.06 30.27
C ARG A 170 2.90 6.94 31.42
N GLN A 171 3.29 8.07 31.98
CA GLN A 171 4.04 8.19 33.25
C GLN A 171 3.15 7.88 34.48
N PRO A 172 3.73 7.60 35.67
CA PRO A 172 2.95 7.33 36.89
C PRO A 172 1.96 8.44 37.24
N ILE A 173 2.31 9.70 36.99
CA ILE A 173 1.44 10.86 37.27
C ILE A 173 0.14 10.84 36.46
N HIS A 174 0.12 10.27 35.25
CA HIS A 174 -1.12 10.07 34.48
C HIS A 174 -2.10 9.12 35.18
N TRP A 175 -1.57 8.09 35.85
CA TRP A 175 -2.38 7.15 36.63
C TRP A 175 -2.89 7.77 37.94
N ALA A 176 -2.08 8.61 38.61
CA ALA A 176 -2.53 9.38 39.77
C ALA A 176 -3.70 10.32 39.38
N ALA A 177 -3.59 10.99 38.23
CA ALA A 177 -4.64 11.87 37.73
C ALA A 177 -5.92 11.10 37.34
N PHE A 178 -5.78 10.01 36.58
CA PHE A 178 -6.91 9.17 36.15
C PHE A 178 -7.66 8.54 37.34
N LEU A 179 -6.97 8.13 38.40
CA LEU A 179 -7.57 7.44 39.54
C LEU A 179 -8.01 8.37 40.68
N GLY A 180 -7.77 9.68 40.57
CA GLY A 180 -8.18 10.66 41.59
C GLY A 180 -7.25 10.76 42.81
N HIS A 181 -6.05 10.17 42.76
CA HIS A 181 -5.13 10.11 43.90
C HIS A 181 -4.40 11.44 44.14
N LEU A 182 -5.15 12.48 44.54
CA LEU A 182 -4.69 13.86 44.65
C LEU A 182 -3.41 14.03 45.49
N GLU A 183 -3.30 13.40 46.65
CA GLU A 183 -2.11 13.52 47.52
C GLU A 183 -0.89 12.83 46.91
N VAL A 184 -1.09 11.76 46.13
CA VAL A 184 -0.01 11.12 45.37
C VAL A 184 0.42 12.03 44.22
N LEU A 185 -0.53 12.64 43.51
CA LEU A 185 -0.25 13.60 42.43
C LEU A 185 0.55 14.81 42.96
N LYS A 186 0.11 15.43 44.07
CA LYS A 186 0.84 16.50 44.77
C LYS A 186 2.26 16.09 45.14
N LEU A 187 2.46 14.88 45.67
CA LEU A 187 3.79 14.37 46.02
C LEU A 187 4.68 14.21 44.79
N LEU A 188 4.15 13.70 43.68
CA LEU A 188 4.89 13.54 42.42
C LEU A 188 5.32 14.91 41.86
N VAL A 189 4.40 15.89 41.82
CA VAL A 189 4.70 17.26 41.37
C VAL A 189 5.73 17.93 42.28
N ALA A 190 5.59 17.81 43.60
CA ALA A 190 6.57 18.33 44.56
C ALA A 190 7.96 17.66 44.47
N ARG A 191 8.07 16.52 43.79
CA ARG A 191 9.34 15.83 43.48
C ARG A 191 9.86 16.12 42.06
N GLY A 192 9.24 17.06 41.34
CA GLY A 192 9.67 17.47 40.00
C GLY A 192 9.10 16.62 38.87
N ALA A 193 7.96 15.94 39.07
CA ALA A 193 7.24 15.35 37.95
C ALA A 193 6.67 16.45 37.03
N ASP A 194 6.82 16.27 35.73
CA ASP A 194 6.25 17.17 34.74
C ASP A 194 4.71 17.07 34.74
N VAL A 195 4.05 18.23 34.76
CA VAL A 195 2.58 18.37 34.74
C VAL A 195 2.07 18.51 33.30
N MET A 196 2.93 18.94 32.38
CA MET A 196 2.63 19.14 30.96
C MET A 196 2.93 17.90 30.10
N CYS A 197 3.28 16.78 30.75
CA CYS A 197 3.55 15.52 30.08
C CYS A 197 2.31 15.03 29.30
N LYS A 198 2.57 14.41 28.14
CA LYS A 198 1.56 13.83 27.25
C LYS A 198 1.83 12.35 27.02
N ASP A 199 0.78 11.55 26.97
CA ASP A 199 0.87 10.14 26.57
C ASP A 199 1.00 9.98 25.04
N LYS A 200 1.08 8.72 24.57
CA LYS A 200 1.24 8.38 23.15
C LYS A 200 0.14 8.92 22.23
N LYS A 201 -1.04 9.23 22.78
CA LYS A 201 -2.20 9.81 22.07
C LYS A 201 -2.36 11.32 22.37
N GLY A 202 -1.35 11.95 22.97
CA GLY A 202 -1.37 13.37 23.32
C GLY A 202 -2.21 13.70 24.55
N TYR A 203 -2.68 12.73 25.34
CA TYR A 203 -3.50 13.02 26.52
C TYR A 203 -2.63 13.65 27.62
N THR A 204 -2.96 14.88 28.01
CA THR A 204 -2.41 15.52 29.22
C THR A 204 -3.08 14.98 30.49
N LEU A 205 -2.55 15.33 31.65
CA LEU A 205 -3.15 15.02 32.96
C LEU A 205 -4.59 15.56 33.12
N LEU A 206 -4.90 16.70 32.49
CA LEU A 206 -6.24 17.28 32.51
C LEU A 206 -7.23 16.40 31.73
N HIS A 207 -6.82 15.84 30.60
CA HIS A 207 -7.64 14.90 29.83
C HIS A 207 -7.90 13.59 30.59
N THR A 208 -6.88 13.04 31.27
CA THR A 208 -7.06 11.78 32.00
C THR A 208 -7.93 11.95 33.24
N ALA A 209 -7.80 13.05 33.98
CA ALA A 209 -8.68 13.38 35.09
C ALA A 209 -10.12 13.70 34.62
N ALA A 210 -10.27 14.34 33.45
CA ALA A 210 -11.58 14.62 32.86
C ALA A 210 -12.31 13.37 32.35
N ALA A 211 -11.58 12.38 31.82
CA ALA A 211 -12.16 11.10 31.39
C ALA A 211 -12.81 10.32 32.54
N SER A 212 -12.24 10.38 33.73
CA SER A 212 -12.66 9.62 34.91
C SER A 212 -13.43 10.44 35.96
N GLY A 213 -13.77 11.70 35.68
CA GLY A 213 -14.61 12.54 36.55
C GLY A 213 -13.91 13.10 37.79
N GLN A 214 -12.58 13.19 37.81
CA GLN A 214 -11.80 13.49 39.02
C GLN A 214 -11.69 14.99 39.32
N ILE A 215 -12.80 15.58 39.76
CA ILE A 215 -12.98 17.04 39.99
C ILE A 215 -11.86 17.66 40.83
N GLU A 216 -11.47 17.05 41.96
CA GLU A 216 -10.44 17.62 42.85
C GLU A 216 -9.03 17.64 42.20
N VAL A 217 -8.75 16.67 41.34
CA VAL A 217 -7.52 16.67 40.52
C VAL A 217 -7.60 17.75 39.46
N VAL A 218 -8.73 17.87 38.74
CA VAL A 218 -8.96 18.93 37.74
C VAL A 218 -8.76 20.32 38.37
N ARG A 219 -9.42 20.62 39.49
CA ARG A 219 -9.24 21.87 40.25
C ARG A 219 -7.79 22.14 40.64
N HIS A 220 -7.05 21.10 41.04
CA HIS A 220 -5.65 21.26 41.41
C HIS A 220 -4.76 21.54 40.18
N LEU A 221 -4.95 20.83 39.08
CA LEU A 221 -4.21 21.04 37.82
C LEU A 221 -4.47 22.44 37.24
N LEU A 222 -5.73 22.90 37.23
CA LEU A 222 -6.09 24.25 36.78
C LEU A 222 -5.41 25.34 37.63
N ARG A 223 -5.31 25.15 38.96
CA ARG A 223 -4.58 26.05 39.87
C ARG A 223 -3.07 26.05 39.66
N LEU A 224 -2.50 25.01 39.04
CA LEU A 224 -1.09 24.96 38.64
C LEU A 224 -0.82 25.67 37.30
N GLY A 225 -1.84 26.25 36.67
CA GLY A 225 -1.70 26.97 35.39
C GLY A 225 -1.57 26.05 34.18
N VAL A 226 -2.11 24.83 34.24
CA VAL A 226 -2.24 23.95 33.07
C VAL A 226 -3.19 24.59 32.06
N GLU A 227 -2.76 24.64 30.80
CA GLU A 227 -3.54 25.21 29.71
C GLU A 227 -4.77 24.35 29.41
N ILE A 228 -5.95 24.98 29.52
CA ILE A 228 -7.25 24.30 29.67
C ILE A 228 -7.72 23.66 28.36
N ASP A 229 -7.48 24.40 27.27
CA ASP A 229 -7.94 24.11 25.91
C ASP A 229 -6.85 23.42 25.06
N GLU A 230 -5.83 22.85 25.71
CA GLU A 230 -4.78 22.06 25.08
C GLU A 230 -5.36 20.85 24.33
N PRO A 231 -5.04 20.66 23.04
CA PRO A 231 -5.50 19.51 22.27
C PRO A 231 -4.62 18.28 22.47
N ASN A 232 -5.26 17.09 22.47
CA ASN A 232 -4.59 15.81 22.24
C ASN A 232 -4.38 15.53 20.74
N SER A 233 -3.83 14.35 20.39
CA SER A 233 -3.52 13.96 19.00
C SER A 233 -4.73 13.75 18.06
N PHE A 234 -5.94 14.12 18.50
CA PHE A 234 -7.15 14.17 17.68
C PHE A 234 -7.79 15.58 17.64
N GLY A 235 -7.11 16.57 18.23
CA GLY A 235 -7.65 17.92 18.46
C GLY A 235 -8.69 18.00 19.59
N ASN A 236 -8.95 16.93 20.34
CA ASN A 236 -9.91 16.97 21.44
C ASN A 236 -9.25 17.61 22.67
N THR A 237 -9.99 18.47 23.37
CA THR A 237 -9.59 19.04 24.68
C THR A 237 -10.20 18.27 25.85
N ALA A 238 -9.81 18.60 27.08
CA ALA A 238 -10.38 17.99 28.29
C ALA A 238 -11.92 18.11 28.35
N LEU A 239 -12.49 19.22 27.87
CA LEU A 239 -13.95 19.44 27.84
C LEU A 239 -14.64 18.46 26.87
N HIS A 240 -14.07 18.19 25.69
CA HIS A 240 -14.58 17.19 24.75
C HIS A 240 -14.67 15.80 25.40
N ILE A 241 -13.62 15.41 26.14
CA ILE A 241 -13.54 14.12 26.82
C ILE A 241 -14.54 14.03 27.98
N ALA A 242 -14.67 15.08 28.80
CA ALA A 242 -15.68 15.16 29.86
C ALA A 242 -17.10 15.02 29.30
N CYS A 243 -17.43 15.74 28.21
CA CYS A 243 -18.73 15.70 27.57
C CYS A 243 -19.04 14.33 26.93
N TYR A 244 -18.05 13.65 26.36
CA TYR A 244 -18.19 12.29 25.83
C TYR A 244 -18.47 11.26 26.94
N MET A 245 -17.69 11.30 28.02
CA MET A 245 -17.83 10.38 29.16
C MET A 245 -19.04 10.71 30.06
N GLY A 246 -19.67 11.88 29.86
CA GLY A 246 -20.82 12.32 30.63
C GLY A 246 -20.49 12.88 32.02
N GLN A 247 -19.30 13.45 32.19
CA GLN A 247 -18.79 14.01 33.45
C GLN A 247 -19.21 15.48 33.59
N ASP A 248 -20.48 15.72 33.89
CA ASP A 248 -21.11 17.05 33.93
C ASP A 248 -20.46 17.99 34.96
N ALA A 249 -20.14 17.48 36.16
CA ALA A 249 -19.48 18.26 37.19
C ALA A 249 -18.06 18.69 36.82
N VAL A 250 -17.32 17.89 36.04
CA VAL A 250 -16.02 18.30 35.48
C VAL A 250 -16.19 19.29 34.34
N ALA A 251 -17.16 19.06 33.44
CA ALA A 251 -17.46 20.00 32.37
C ALA A 251 -17.84 21.38 32.92
N ASN A 252 -18.64 21.43 33.99
CA ASN A 252 -18.97 22.67 34.71
C ASN A 252 -17.72 23.40 35.23
N GLU A 253 -16.82 22.69 35.91
CA GLU A 253 -15.58 23.30 36.42
C GLU A 253 -14.69 23.81 35.29
N LEU A 254 -14.51 23.05 34.20
CA LEU A 254 -13.74 23.49 33.04
C LEU A 254 -14.31 24.77 32.41
N VAL A 255 -15.64 24.83 32.22
CA VAL A 255 -16.33 26.02 31.68
C VAL A 255 -16.24 27.22 32.65
N ASN A 256 -16.37 27.01 33.96
CA ASN A 256 -16.22 28.07 34.97
C ASN A 256 -14.79 28.64 35.04
N TYR A 257 -13.77 27.86 34.68
CA TYR A 257 -12.39 28.34 34.53
C TYR A 257 -12.10 28.93 33.14
N GLY A 258 -13.08 28.98 32.24
CA GLY A 258 -12.99 29.65 30.94
C GLY A 258 -12.70 28.76 29.73
N ALA A 259 -12.90 27.44 29.82
CA ALA A 259 -12.75 26.53 28.67
C ALA A 259 -13.67 26.91 27.50
N ASN A 260 -13.16 26.86 26.27
CA ASN A 260 -13.92 27.22 25.08
C ASN A 260 -14.97 26.16 24.70
N VAL A 261 -16.24 26.42 25.05
CA VAL A 261 -17.40 25.56 24.78
C VAL A 261 -17.62 25.24 23.28
N ASN A 262 -17.08 26.07 22.38
CA ASN A 262 -17.25 25.95 20.92
C ASN A 262 -15.96 25.54 20.18
N GLN A 263 -14.89 25.17 20.89
CA GLN A 263 -13.63 24.77 20.26
C GLN A 263 -13.82 23.51 19.39
N PRO A 264 -13.48 23.53 18.10
CA PRO A 264 -13.57 22.36 17.24
C PRO A 264 -12.29 21.51 17.29
N ASN A 265 -12.45 20.19 17.29
CA ASN A 265 -11.33 19.25 17.12
C ASN A 265 -10.85 19.16 15.65
N GLU A 266 -9.89 18.27 15.37
CA GLU A 266 -9.34 18.10 14.01
C GLU A 266 -10.38 17.71 12.95
N LYS A 267 -11.51 17.12 13.33
CA LYS A 267 -12.63 16.76 12.45
C LYS A 267 -13.73 17.83 12.42
N GLY A 268 -13.58 18.92 13.17
CA GLY A 268 -14.58 19.99 13.29
C GLY A 268 -15.66 19.73 14.35
N PHE A 269 -15.55 18.68 15.16
CA PHE A 269 -16.53 18.41 16.21
C PHE A 269 -16.21 19.23 17.46
N THR A 270 -17.23 19.90 17.99
CA THR A 270 -17.19 20.65 19.27
C THR A 270 -17.56 19.75 20.46
N PRO A 271 -17.35 20.16 21.72
CA PRO A 271 -17.80 19.39 22.90
C PRO A 271 -19.29 19.03 22.86
N LEU A 272 -20.13 19.90 22.27
CA LEU A 272 -21.57 19.67 22.11
C LEU A 272 -21.89 18.46 21.22
N HIS A 273 -21.07 18.20 20.18
CA HIS A 273 -21.21 17.00 19.37
C HIS A 273 -20.92 15.72 20.18
N PHE A 274 -19.90 15.74 21.04
CA PHE A 274 -19.58 14.60 21.90
C PHE A 274 -20.67 14.37 22.97
N ALA A 275 -21.22 15.45 23.54
CA ALA A 275 -22.37 15.38 24.43
C ALA A 275 -23.61 14.79 23.73
N ALA A 276 -23.83 15.12 22.45
CA ALA A 276 -24.92 14.60 21.63
C ALA A 276 -24.83 13.09 21.35
N VAL A 277 -23.61 12.53 21.21
CA VAL A 277 -23.35 11.09 21.02
C VAL A 277 -23.46 10.28 22.33
N SER A 278 -22.94 10.85 23.42
CA SER A 278 -22.74 10.19 24.71
C SER A 278 -23.96 9.40 25.19
N THR A 279 -23.74 8.33 25.97
CA THR A 279 -24.83 7.67 26.72
C THR A 279 -25.33 8.55 27.86
N ASN A 280 -24.41 9.13 28.64
CA ASN A 280 -24.69 9.79 29.92
C ASN A 280 -24.61 11.33 29.87
N GLY A 281 -23.97 11.92 28.86
CA GLY A 281 -23.74 13.37 28.75
C GLY A 281 -24.96 14.26 28.42
N ALA A 282 -26.15 13.92 28.92
CA ALA A 282 -27.35 14.76 28.74
C ALA A 282 -27.23 16.08 29.53
N LEU A 283 -26.81 16.00 30.79
CA LEU A 283 -26.51 17.17 31.62
C LEU A 283 -25.35 18.00 31.05
N CYS A 284 -24.32 17.34 30.48
CA CYS A 284 -23.26 18.04 29.74
C CYS A 284 -23.80 18.84 28.55
N LEU A 285 -24.78 18.29 27.82
CA LEU A 285 -25.39 18.95 26.67
C LEU A 285 -26.17 20.19 27.10
N GLU A 286 -27.03 20.07 28.12
CA GLU A 286 -27.77 21.20 28.70
C GLU A 286 -26.82 22.29 29.24
N LEU A 287 -25.75 21.89 29.96
CA LEU A 287 -24.75 22.81 30.47
C LEU A 287 -24.06 23.60 29.37
N LEU A 288 -23.61 22.92 28.31
CA LEU A 288 -22.95 23.58 27.17
C LEU A 288 -23.87 24.58 26.48
N VAL A 289 -25.13 24.19 26.20
CA VAL A 289 -26.12 25.07 25.55
C VAL A 289 -26.41 26.29 26.43
N ASN A 290 -26.61 26.11 27.74
CA ASN A 290 -26.82 27.21 28.69
C ASN A 290 -25.61 28.16 28.80
N ASN A 291 -24.40 27.69 28.48
CA ASN A 291 -23.17 28.48 28.45
C ASN A 291 -22.80 28.98 27.03
N GLY A 292 -23.74 29.00 26.09
CA GLY A 292 -23.55 29.60 24.76
C GLY A 292 -22.85 28.71 23.73
N ALA A 293 -22.94 27.38 23.88
CA ALA A 293 -22.54 26.47 22.82
C ALA A 293 -23.49 26.58 21.60
N ASP A 294 -22.93 26.67 20.40
CA ASP A 294 -23.68 26.78 19.16
C ASP A 294 -24.29 25.43 18.76
N VAL A 295 -25.62 25.33 18.88
CA VAL A 295 -26.41 24.13 18.54
C VAL A 295 -26.43 23.78 17.05
N ASN A 296 -26.01 24.71 16.19
CA ASN A 296 -25.99 24.56 14.73
C ASN A 296 -24.57 24.44 14.16
N PHE A 297 -23.54 24.50 15.00
CA PHE A 297 -22.14 24.34 14.58
C PHE A 297 -21.95 23.05 13.79
N GLN A 298 -21.35 23.13 12.59
CA GLN A 298 -21.16 21.98 11.72
C GLN A 298 -19.71 21.50 11.70
N SER A 299 -19.53 20.18 11.67
CA SER A 299 -18.22 19.56 11.48
C SER A 299 -17.66 19.75 10.05
N LYS A 300 -16.43 19.27 9.79
CA LYS A 300 -15.85 19.25 8.44
C LYS A 300 -16.63 18.39 7.43
N GLU A 301 -17.57 17.56 7.91
CA GLU A 301 -18.50 16.77 7.10
C GLU A 301 -19.90 17.41 7.01
N GLY A 302 -20.11 18.63 7.51
CA GLY A 302 -21.41 19.30 7.57
C GLY A 302 -22.36 18.76 8.65
N LYS A 303 -21.92 17.79 9.47
CA LYS A 303 -22.75 17.19 10.52
C LYS A 303 -22.87 18.13 11.70
N SER A 304 -24.10 18.43 12.11
CA SER A 304 -24.45 19.18 13.32
C SER A 304 -24.58 18.26 14.55
N PRO A 305 -24.71 18.80 15.78
CA PRO A 305 -25.03 17.99 16.97
C PRO A 305 -26.33 17.18 16.82
N LEU A 306 -27.32 17.70 16.10
CA LEU A 306 -28.59 17.00 15.85
C LEU A 306 -28.40 15.79 14.91
N HIS A 307 -27.50 15.88 13.92
CA HIS A 307 -27.09 14.71 13.14
C HIS A 307 -26.45 13.64 14.03
N MET A 308 -25.61 14.03 14.99
CA MET A 308 -24.95 13.09 15.90
C MET A 308 -25.92 12.41 16.85
N ALA A 309 -26.86 13.17 17.41
CA ALA A 309 -27.97 12.58 18.18
C ALA A 309 -28.80 11.62 17.32
N ALA A 310 -28.97 11.91 16.03
CA ALA A 310 -29.69 11.05 15.08
C ALA A 310 -28.96 9.77 14.65
N ILE A 311 -27.62 9.74 14.62
CA ILE A 311 -26.87 8.48 14.40
C ILE A 311 -27.14 7.51 15.56
N HIS A 312 -27.11 8.00 16.79
CA HIS A 312 -27.15 7.18 18.01
C HIS A 312 -28.53 7.10 18.69
N GLY A 313 -29.60 7.53 18.00
CA GLY A 313 -30.98 7.42 18.51
C GLY A 313 -31.26 8.21 19.78
N ARG A 314 -30.53 9.29 20.06
CA ARG A 314 -30.57 10.01 21.34
C ARG A 314 -31.76 10.97 21.42
N PHE A 315 -32.97 10.41 21.46
CA PHE A 315 -34.27 11.12 21.55
C PHE A 315 -34.24 12.38 22.44
N THR A 316 -33.92 12.24 23.74
CA THR A 316 -33.94 13.36 24.70
C THR A 316 -32.96 14.47 24.32
N ARG A 317 -31.77 14.11 23.81
CA ARG A 317 -30.76 15.07 23.36
C ARG A 317 -31.23 15.81 22.12
N SER A 318 -31.85 15.11 21.17
CA SER A 318 -32.46 15.73 20.00
C SER A 318 -33.56 16.71 20.39
N GLN A 319 -34.41 16.38 21.37
CA GLN A 319 -35.42 17.30 21.89
C GLN A 319 -34.80 18.57 22.49
N ILE A 320 -33.78 18.43 23.35
CA ILE A 320 -33.09 19.59 23.96
C ILE A 320 -32.46 20.48 22.88
N LEU A 321 -31.80 19.89 21.86
CA LEU A 321 -31.21 20.63 20.75
C LEU A 321 -32.28 21.38 19.94
N ILE A 322 -33.39 20.74 19.58
CA ILE A 322 -34.50 21.36 18.83
C ILE A 322 -35.13 22.51 19.64
N GLN A 323 -35.40 22.29 20.94
CA GLN A 323 -35.97 23.31 21.84
C GLN A 323 -35.07 24.54 21.99
N ASN A 324 -33.74 24.38 21.84
CA ASN A 324 -32.77 25.47 21.90
C ASN A 324 -32.38 26.02 20.51
N GLY A 325 -33.21 25.79 19.48
CA GLY A 325 -33.06 26.44 18.17
C GLY A 325 -32.19 25.69 17.16
N SER A 326 -32.04 24.37 17.29
CA SER A 326 -31.34 23.57 16.28
C SER A 326 -32.12 23.48 14.96
N GLU A 327 -31.43 23.72 13.85
CA GLU A 327 -31.98 23.63 12.49
C GLU A 327 -32.33 22.18 12.14
N ILE A 328 -33.63 21.89 12.02
CA ILE A 328 -34.15 20.54 11.83
C ILE A 328 -33.76 19.94 10.47
N ASP A 329 -33.78 20.76 9.41
CA ASP A 329 -33.41 20.37 8.03
C ASP A 329 -32.02 20.88 7.63
N CYS A 330 -31.12 21.08 8.60
CA CYS A 330 -29.69 21.27 8.29
C CYS A 330 -29.18 20.07 7.47
N ALA A 331 -28.33 20.32 6.48
CA ALA A 331 -27.83 19.29 5.58
C ALA A 331 -26.34 19.03 5.84
N ASP A 332 -25.94 17.76 5.89
CA ASP A 332 -24.55 17.34 5.85
C ASP A 332 -23.92 17.55 4.45
N LYS A 333 -22.62 17.32 4.32
CA LYS A 333 -21.89 17.46 3.05
C LYS A 333 -22.39 16.53 1.93
N TYR A 334 -23.16 15.51 2.27
CA TYR A 334 -23.77 14.56 1.33
C TYR A 334 -25.25 14.89 1.05
N GLY A 335 -25.78 15.99 1.60
CA GLY A 335 -27.16 16.44 1.48
C GLY A 335 -28.13 15.82 2.49
N ASN A 336 -27.70 14.87 3.34
CA ASN A 336 -28.59 14.22 4.30
C ASN A 336 -29.00 15.20 5.39
N THR A 337 -30.25 15.14 5.82
CA THR A 337 -30.73 15.81 7.05
C THR A 337 -30.71 14.84 8.25
N PRO A 338 -30.88 15.31 9.49
CA PRO A 338 -31.07 14.44 10.65
C PRO A 338 -32.19 13.40 10.47
N LEU A 339 -33.24 13.72 9.69
CA LEU A 339 -34.31 12.79 9.35
C LEU A 339 -33.83 11.64 8.43
N HIS A 340 -32.98 11.93 7.44
CA HIS A 340 -32.34 10.90 6.62
C HIS A 340 -31.45 9.96 7.45
N VAL A 341 -30.72 10.53 8.41
CA VAL A 341 -29.87 9.76 9.34
C VAL A 341 -30.73 8.90 10.26
N ALA A 342 -31.77 9.45 10.88
CA ALA A 342 -32.68 8.69 11.74
C ALA A 342 -33.37 7.54 10.97
N ALA A 343 -33.76 7.77 9.71
CA ALA A 343 -34.32 6.75 8.82
C ALA A 343 -33.30 5.66 8.44
N ARG A 344 -32.03 6.02 8.22
CA ARG A 344 -30.94 5.07 7.94
C ARG A 344 -30.62 4.14 9.12
N TYR A 345 -30.79 4.60 10.36
CA TYR A 345 -30.45 3.85 11.57
C TYR A 345 -31.67 3.30 12.33
N GLY A 346 -32.89 3.44 11.80
CA GLY A 346 -34.09 2.82 12.36
C GLY A 346 -34.72 3.51 13.57
N HIS A 347 -34.43 4.79 13.82
CA HIS A 347 -34.85 5.49 15.05
C HIS A 347 -36.27 6.06 14.98
N GLU A 348 -37.28 5.20 15.03
CA GLU A 348 -38.72 5.53 14.89
C GLU A 348 -39.20 6.71 15.78
N LEU A 349 -38.85 6.70 17.06
CA LEU A 349 -39.24 7.76 18.01
C LEU A 349 -38.63 9.11 17.64
N LEU A 350 -37.41 9.10 17.10
CA LEU A 350 -36.72 10.31 16.64
C LEU A 350 -37.29 10.82 15.31
N ILE A 351 -37.59 9.92 14.36
CA ILE A 351 -38.32 10.26 13.12
C ILE A 351 -39.64 10.97 13.47
N SER A 352 -40.41 10.38 14.39
CA SER A 352 -41.68 10.95 14.86
C SER A 352 -41.49 12.35 15.47
N THR A 353 -40.40 12.57 16.21
CA THR A 353 -40.06 13.87 16.83
C THR A 353 -39.63 14.91 15.81
N LEU A 354 -38.79 14.53 14.85
CA LEU A 354 -38.34 15.44 13.78
C LEU A 354 -39.54 15.86 12.92
N MET A 355 -40.43 14.92 12.58
CA MET A 355 -41.67 15.19 11.83
C MET A 355 -42.63 16.12 12.60
N THR A 356 -42.87 15.90 13.89
CA THR A 356 -43.77 16.78 14.68
C THR A 356 -43.22 18.18 14.89
N ASN A 357 -41.91 18.37 14.80
CA ASN A 357 -41.27 19.68 14.84
C ASN A 357 -41.06 20.31 13.43
N GLY A 358 -41.54 19.65 12.37
CA GLY A 358 -41.62 20.23 11.01
C GLY A 358 -40.53 19.82 10.02
N ALA A 359 -39.82 18.71 10.23
CA ALA A 359 -38.84 18.18 9.27
C ALA A 359 -39.46 17.84 7.91
N ASP A 360 -38.81 18.25 6.82
CA ASP A 360 -39.23 17.95 5.46
C ASP A 360 -38.97 16.48 5.08
N THR A 361 -40.07 15.70 5.00
CA THR A 361 -40.03 14.28 4.60
C THR A 361 -39.78 14.06 3.11
N ALA A 362 -39.96 15.08 2.27
CA ALA A 362 -39.73 15.06 0.82
C ALA A 362 -38.33 15.60 0.42
N ARG A 363 -37.53 16.02 1.40
CA ARG A 363 -36.17 16.53 1.17
C ARG A 363 -35.29 15.46 0.54
N ARG A 364 -34.50 15.86 -0.46
CA ARG A 364 -33.57 14.99 -1.17
C ARG A 364 -32.20 15.03 -0.52
N GLY A 365 -31.72 13.87 -0.05
CA GLY A 365 -30.39 13.69 0.50
C GLY A 365 -29.41 13.05 -0.48
N ILE A 366 -28.55 12.18 0.03
CA ILE A 366 -27.55 11.47 -0.79
C ILE A 366 -28.20 10.74 -1.97
N HIS A 367 -27.62 10.89 -3.16
CA HIS A 367 -28.15 10.32 -4.41
C HIS A 367 -29.62 10.69 -4.73
N ASP A 368 -30.12 11.86 -4.30
CA ASP A 368 -31.52 12.28 -4.40
C ASP A 368 -32.51 11.36 -3.66
N MET A 369 -32.02 10.50 -2.76
CA MET A 369 -32.86 9.60 -1.97
C MET A 369 -33.58 10.38 -0.86
N PHE A 370 -34.87 10.15 -0.71
CA PHE A 370 -35.67 10.61 0.46
C PHE A 370 -35.32 9.81 1.73
N PRO A 371 -35.70 10.26 2.93
CA PRO A 371 -35.60 9.46 4.16
C PRO A 371 -36.30 8.10 4.03
N LEU A 372 -37.46 8.04 3.36
CA LEU A 372 -38.19 6.79 3.13
C LEU A 372 -37.37 5.76 2.32
N HIS A 373 -36.65 6.20 1.29
CA HIS A 373 -35.78 5.34 0.49
C HIS A 373 -34.68 4.69 1.34
N LEU A 374 -34.18 5.40 2.37
CA LEU A 374 -33.20 4.85 3.30
C LEU A 374 -33.86 3.88 4.29
N ALA A 375 -34.99 4.24 4.92
CA ALA A 375 -35.69 3.36 5.85
C ALA A 375 -36.03 1.99 5.25
N VAL A 376 -36.51 1.95 3.99
CA VAL A 376 -36.86 0.69 3.33
C VAL A 376 -35.65 -0.09 2.82
N LEU A 377 -34.56 0.58 2.43
CA LEU A 377 -33.31 -0.08 2.01
C LEU A 377 -32.63 -0.83 3.17
N PHE A 378 -32.73 -0.29 4.39
CA PHE A 378 -32.23 -0.92 5.61
C PHE A 378 -33.29 -1.76 6.34
N GLY A 379 -34.50 -1.89 5.78
CA GLY A 379 -35.51 -2.82 6.27
C GLY A 379 -36.23 -2.40 7.56
N PHE A 380 -36.33 -1.10 7.87
CA PHE A 380 -37.04 -0.62 9.06
C PHE A 380 -38.53 -0.36 8.76
N SER A 381 -39.38 -1.38 8.95
CA SER A 381 -40.81 -1.33 8.60
C SER A 381 -41.62 -0.32 9.43
N ASP A 382 -41.31 -0.13 10.71
CA ASP A 382 -41.96 0.91 11.54
C ASP A 382 -41.57 2.32 11.10
N CYS A 383 -40.30 2.54 10.75
CA CYS A 383 -39.84 3.81 10.19
C CYS A 383 -40.49 4.09 8.82
N CYS A 384 -40.62 3.08 7.97
CA CYS A 384 -41.37 3.14 6.72
C CYS A 384 -42.83 3.56 6.97
N ARG A 385 -43.51 2.89 7.91
CA ARG A 385 -44.90 3.19 8.30
C ARG A 385 -45.07 4.64 8.76
N LYS A 386 -44.20 5.15 9.65
CA LYS A 386 -44.27 6.54 10.12
C LYS A 386 -44.08 7.55 9.01
N LEU A 387 -43.09 7.32 8.13
CA LEU A 387 -42.81 8.22 7.01
C LEU A 387 -43.95 8.22 5.97
N LEU A 388 -44.63 7.08 5.75
CA LEU A 388 -45.83 7.00 4.93
C LEU A 388 -47.06 7.67 5.57
N SER A 389 -47.22 7.60 6.90
CA SER A 389 -48.28 8.32 7.63
C SER A 389 -48.12 9.85 7.65
N SER A 390 -46.99 10.40 7.20
CA SER A 390 -46.65 11.83 7.29
C SER A 390 -47.69 12.79 6.68
N GLY A 391 -48.32 12.43 5.56
CA GLY A 391 -49.28 13.30 4.87
C GLY A 391 -50.64 13.43 5.57
N GLN A 392 -50.93 12.63 6.59
CA GLN A 392 -52.20 12.69 7.33
C GLN A 392 -52.36 13.99 8.14
N LEU A 393 -51.27 14.71 8.45
CA LEU A 393 -51.33 15.97 9.21
C LEU A 393 -51.92 17.16 8.41
N TYR A 394 -52.02 17.06 7.08
CA TYR A 394 -52.54 18.14 6.21
C TYR A 394 -53.78 17.73 5.38
N SER A 395 -54.27 16.50 5.49
CA SER A 395 -55.42 16.02 4.71
C SER A 395 -56.75 16.41 5.34
N ILE A 396 -57.33 17.52 4.87
CA ILE A 396 -58.73 17.86 5.16
C ILE A 396 -59.62 16.96 4.28
N VAL A 397 -60.14 15.90 4.87
CA VAL A 397 -61.35 15.13 4.50
C VAL A 397 -61.56 14.86 2.99
N SER A 398 -61.26 13.64 2.55
CA SER A 398 -61.96 13.02 1.41
C SER A 398 -62.78 11.83 1.91
N SER A 399 -63.99 12.11 2.39
CA SER A 399 -64.90 11.14 2.96
C SER A 399 -65.69 10.39 1.88
N LEU A 400 -65.07 9.42 1.18
CA LEU A 400 -65.79 8.55 0.21
C LEU A 400 -65.13 7.19 -0.14
N SER A 401 -64.25 6.64 0.70
CA SER A 401 -63.86 5.21 0.64
C SER A 401 -63.32 4.71 1.99
N ASN A 402 -63.66 3.47 2.37
CA ASN A 402 -63.19 2.83 3.61
C ASN A 402 -61.82 2.14 3.45
N GLU A 403 -60.97 2.65 2.56
CA GLU A 403 -59.60 2.18 2.37
C GLU A 403 -58.61 3.23 2.89
N HIS A 404 -57.81 2.86 3.88
CA HIS A 404 -56.84 3.74 4.52
C HIS A 404 -55.59 3.91 3.64
N VAL A 405 -55.71 4.66 2.54
CA VAL A 405 -54.57 4.99 1.67
C VAL A 405 -53.59 5.88 2.44
N LEU A 406 -52.39 5.37 2.71
CA LEU A 406 -51.31 6.12 3.34
C LEU A 406 -50.65 7.05 2.32
N SER A 407 -51.17 8.28 2.22
CA SER A 407 -50.51 9.32 1.44
C SER A 407 -49.31 9.87 2.24
N ALA A 408 -48.09 9.57 1.77
CA ALA A 408 -46.94 10.40 2.11
C ALA A 408 -47.15 11.83 1.57
N GLY A 409 -46.44 12.83 2.11
CA GLY A 409 -46.46 14.21 1.61
C GLY A 409 -45.81 14.41 0.22
N PHE A 410 -45.48 13.33 -0.48
CA PHE A 410 -44.74 13.29 -1.74
C PHE A 410 -45.12 12.04 -2.57
N ASP A 411 -44.85 12.06 -3.87
CA ASP A 411 -45.05 10.89 -4.74
C ASP A 411 -44.04 9.77 -4.41
N ILE A 412 -44.55 8.62 -3.94
CA ILE A 412 -43.80 7.40 -3.60
C ILE A 412 -43.02 6.85 -4.81
N ASN A 413 -43.49 7.14 -6.03
CA ASN A 413 -42.90 6.74 -7.31
C ASN A 413 -41.85 7.73 -7.86
N THR A 414 -41.47 8.73 -7.06
CA THR A 414 -40.32 9.61 -7.35
C THR A 414 -39.04 8.77 -7.32
N PRO A 415 -38.26 8.75 -8.41
CA PRO A 415 -37.00 8.02 -8.44
C PRO A 415 -35.82 8.81 -7.85
N ASP A 416 -34.83 8.08 -7.37
CA ASP A 416 -33.50 8.59 -7.01
C ASP A 416 -32.64 8.93 -8.25
N ASN A 417 -31.39 9.37 -8.04
CA ASN A 417 -30.45 9.70 -9.11
C ASN A 417 -30.07 8.54 -10.03
N LEU A 418 -30.40 7.29 -9.70
CA LEU A 418 -30.21 6.11 -10.55
C LEU A 418 -31.51 5.64 -11.22
N GLY A 419 -32.63 6.35 -11.03
CA GLY A 419 -33.93 5.96 -11.56
C GLY A 419 -34.72 5.00 -10.65
N ARG A 420 -34.20 4.68 -9.45
CA ARG A 420 -34.77 3.68 -8.55
C ARG A 420 -35.81 4.31 -7.64
N THR A 421 -36.97 3.68 -7.52
CA THR A 421 -38.04 4.09 -6.58
C THR A 421 -37.85 3.47 -5.20
N CYS A 422 -38.65 3.89 -4.20
CA CYS A 422 -38.71 3.24 -2.88
C CYS A 422 -38.92 1.72 -2.99
N LEU A 423 -39.67 1.25 -3.98
CA LEU A 423 -39.95 -0.17 -4.20
C LEU A 423 -38.69 -0.96 -4.66
N HIS A 424 -37.82 -0.35 -5.46
CA HIS A 424 -36.51 -0.93 -5.79
C HIS A 424 -35.61 -1.02 -4.55
N ALA A 425 -35.63 0.01 -3.71
CA ALA A 425 -34.87 0.04 -2.46
C ALA A 425 -35.37 -1.03 -1.47
N ALA A 426 -36.69 -1.21 -1.31
CA ALA A 426 -37.27 -2.26 -0.48
C ALA A 426 -36.95 -3.67 -1.00
N ALA A 427 -37.10 -3.90 -2.32
CA ALA A 427 -36.74 -5.17 -2.95
C ALA A 427 -35.24 -5.51 -2.79
N SER A 428 -34.37 -4.50 -2.83
CA SER A 428 -32.93 -4.64 -2.55
C SER A 428 -32.61 -4.80 -1.06
N GLY A 429 -33.47 -4.35 -0.15
CA GLY A 429 -33.33 -4.46 1.30
C GLY A 429 -33.85 -5.78 1.88
N GLY A 430 -34.69 -6.51 1.12
CA GLY A 430 -35.20 -7.83 1.50
C GLY A 430 -36.32 -7.82 2.55
N ASN A 431 -36.76 -6.66 3.05
CA ASN A 431 -37.86 -6.58 4.02
C ASN A 431 -39.23 -6.58 3.31
N VAL A 432 -39.96 -7.68 3.50
CA VAL A 432 -41.28 -7.97 2.91
C VAL A 432 -42.39 -7.06 3.48
N GLU A 433 -42.30 -6.65 4.75
CA GLU A 433 -43.27 -5.72 5.33
C GLU A 433 -43.13 -4.33 4.71
N CYS A 434 -41.90 -3.83 4.54
CA CYS A 434 -41.63 -2.59 3.82
C CYS A 434 -42.17 -2.65 2.39
N LEU A 435 -41.96 -3.78 1.71
CA LEU A 435 -42.45 -4.01 0.35
C LEU A 435 -44.00 -3.99 0.29
N ASN A 436 -44.67 -4.72 1.20
CA ASN A 436 -46.13 -4.75 1.30
C ASN A 436 -46.72 -3.38 1.64
N LEU A 437 -46.10 -2.60 2.54
CA LEU A 437 -46.51 -1.24 2.88
C LEU A 437 -46.40 -0.28 1.70
N LEU A 438 -45.35 -0.40 0.87
CA LEU A 438 -45.20 0.40 -0.34
C LEU A 438 -46.24 0.01 -1.42
N LEU A 439 -46.46 -1.29 -1.63
CA LEU A 439 -47.45 -1.78 -2.60
C LEU A 439 -48.87 -1.35 -2.21
N SER A 440 -49.27 -1.47 -0.93
CA SER A 440 -50.57 -1.01 -0.45
C SER A 440 -50.74 0.52 -0.46
N SER A 441 -49.63 1.26 -0.51
CA SER A 441 -49.61 2.73 -0.66
C SER A 441 -49.52 3.19 -2.12
N GLY A 442 -49.60 2.28 -3.12
CA GLY A 442 -49.63 2.63 -4.54
C GLY A 442 -48.27 2.75 -5.24
N ALA A 443 -47.24 2.04 -4.77
CA ALA A 443 -45.96 1.95 -5.47
C ALA A 443 -46.05 1.13 -6.78
N ASP A 444 -45.54 1.70 -7.88
CA ASP A 444 -45.56 1.09 -9.21
C ASP A 444 -44.39 0.12 -9.43
N LEU A 445 -44.76 -1.15 -9.65
CA LEU A 445 -43.88 -2.29 -9.91
C LEU A 445 -43.33 -2.36 -11.34
N ARG A 446 -43.82 -1.53 -12.27
CA ARG A 446 -43.36 -1.43 -13.67
C ARG A 446 -42.31 -0.35 -13.90
N ARG A 447 -42.02 0.49 -12.89
CA ARG A 447 -40.94 1.48 -12.96
C ARG A 447 -39.62 0.75 -13.19
N ARG A 448 -38.78 1.32 -14.04
CA ARG A 448 -37.44 0.82 -14.35
C ARG A 448 -36.39 1.85 -13.97
N ASP A 449 -35.27 1.38 -13.46
CA ASP A 449 -34.10 2.22 -13.21
C ASP A 449 -33.40 2.64 -14.53
N LYS A 450 -32.33 3.43 -14.43
CA LYS A 450 -31.53 3.87 -15.61
C LYS A 450 -30.87 2.72 -16.38
N PHE A 451 -30.83 1.51 -15.82
CA PHE A 451 -30.34 0.29 -16.45
C PHE A 451 -31.48 -0.61 -16.96
N GLY A 452 -32.73 -0.12 -16.94
CA GLY A 452 -33.89 -0.87 -17.42
C GLY A 452 -34.38 -1.97 -16.47
N ARG A 453 -33.82 -2.08 -15.25
CA ARG A 453 -34.16 -3.10 -14.26
C ARG A 453 -35.40 -2.71 -13.48
N THR A 454 -36.25 -3.69 -13.19
CA THR A 454 -37.44 -3.57 -12.33
C THR A 454 -37.11 -3.95 -10.87
N PRO A 455 -37.99 -3.70 -9.88
CA PRO A 455 -37.79 -4.16 -8.51
C PRO A 455 -37.54 -5.68 -8.38
N LEU A 456 -38.13 -6.49 -9.28
CA LEU A 456 -37.95 -7.95 -9.28
C LEU A 456 -36.50 -8.36 -9.57
N HIS A 457 -35.76 -7.60 -10.39
CA HIS A 457 -34.34 -7.83 -10.62
C HIS A 457 -33.52 -7.63 -9.34
N TYR A 458 -33.91 -6.67 -8.49
CA TYR A 458 -33.24 -6.42 -7.21
C TYR A 458 -33.55 -7.48 -6.16
N ALA A 459 -34.81 -7.94 -6.06
CA ALA A 459 -35.17 -9.05 -5.18
C ALA A 459 -34.44 -10.35 -5.57
N ALA A 460 -34.41 -10.66 -6.88
CA ALA A 460 -33.71 -11.81 -7.43
C ALA A 460 -32.19 -11.74 -7.24
N ALA A 461 -31.56 -10.58 -7.49
CA ALA A 461 -30.13 -10.38 -7.27
C ALA A 461 -29.72 -10.50 -5.79
N ASN A 462 -30.63 -10.18 -4.86
CA ASN A 462 -30.40 -10.33 -3.43
C ASN A 462 -30.77 -11.74 -2.90
N GLY A 463 -31.30 -12.63 -3.74
CA GLY A 463 -31.76 -13.97 -3.34
C GLY A 463 -32.98 -13.96 -2.41
N SER A 464 -33.73 -12.85 -2.31
CA SER A 464 -34.81 -12.71 -1.33
C SER A 464 -36.10 -13.37 -1.82
N TYR A 465 -36.21 -14.69 -1.60
CA TYR A 465 -37.36 -15.51 -1.96
C TYR A 465 -38.70 -14.83 -1.66
N GLN A 466 -38.91 -14.39 -0.41
CA GLN A 466 -40.20 -13.86 0.01
C GLN A 466 -40.52 -12.51 -0.66
N CYS A 467 -39.53 -11.66 -0.96
CA CYS A 467 -39.75 -10.45 -1.75
C CYS A 467 -40.07 -10.77 -3.22
N THR A 468 -39.40 -11.77 -3.79
CA THR A 468 -39.68 -12.27 -5.15
C THR A 468 -41.11 -12.81 -5.26
N VAL A 469 -41.55 -13.64 -4.31
CA VAL A 469 -42.93 -14.14 -4.20
C VAL A 469 -43.92 -12.98 -4.14
N THR A 470 -43.71 -12.01 -3.25
CA THR A 470 -44.59 -10.82 -3.12
C THR A 470 -44.64 -9.98 -4.39
N LEU A 471 -43.52 -9.77 -5.09
CA LEU A 471 -43.52 -9.01 -6.36
C LEU A 471 -44.23 -9.76 -7.50
N VAL A 472 -43.98 -11.07 -7.65
CA VAL A 472 -44.61 -11.89 -8.69
C VAL A 472 -46.11 -12.02 -8.45
N THR A 473 -46.54 -12.25 -7.20
CA THR A 473 -47.97 -12.29 -6.83
C THR A 473 -48.67 -10.93 -6.96
N ALA A 474 -47.95 -9.83 -6.77
CA ALA A 474 -48.43 -8.48 -7.13
C ALA A 474 -48.46 -8.23 -8.66
N GLY A 475 -48.05 -9.21 -9.47
CA GLY A 475 -48.14 -9.19 -10.92
C GLY A 475 -46.89 -8.71 -11.65
N ALA A 476 -45.70 -8.72 -11.02
CA ALA A 476 -44.45 -8.41 -11.70
C ALA A 476 -44.12 -9.41 -12.82
N SER A 477 -43.65 -8.90 -13.96
CA SER A 477 -43.19 -9.71 -15.10
C SER A 477 -41.89 -10.44 -14.78
N ILE A 478 -41.91 -11.75 -14.96
CA ILE A 478 -40.77 -12.63 -14.66
C ILE A 478 -39.67 -12.55 -15.73
N ASN A 479 -40.04 -12.44 -17.02
CA ASN A 479 -39.10 -12.43 -18.15
C ASN A 479 -38.83 -11.03 -18.74
N GLU A 480 -39.11 -9.94 -18.02
CA GLU A 480 -38.69 -8.60 -18.47
C GLU A 480 -37.16 -8.48 -18.40
N ALA A 481 -36.51 -8.12 -19.50
CA ALA A 481 -35.06 -7.95 -19.57
C ALA A 481 -34.62 -6.50 -19.33
N ASP A 482 -33.43 -6.35 -18.73
CA ASP A 482 -32.75 -5.07 -18.49
C ASP A 482 -32.05 -4.51 -19.76
N CYS A 483 -31.27 -3.42 -19.62
CA CYS A 483 -30.54 -2.83 -20.73
C CYS A 483 -29.40 -3.70 -21.28
N LYS A 484 -28.95 -4.73 -20.55
CA LYS A 484 -27.99 -5.74 -21.00
C LYS A 484 -28.66 -6.98 -21.59
N GLY A 485 -29.97 -7.13 -21.46
CA GLY A 485 -30.70 -8.35 -21.84
C GLY A 485 -30.80 -9.38 -20.70
N CYS A 486 -30.30 -9.07 -19.51
CA CYS A 486 -30.39 -9.93 -18.34
C CYS A 486 -31.81 -9.90 -17.78
N THR A 487 -32.40 -11.08 -17.54
CA THR A 487 -33.68 -11.23 -16.84
C THR A 487 -33.47 -11.42 -15.33
N PRO A 488 -34.50 -11.31 -14.47
CA PRO A 488 -34.43 -11.67 -13.06
C PRO A 488 -33.82 -13.06 -12.80
N LEU A 489 -34.08 -14.04 -13.67
CA LEU A 489 -33.52 -15.39 -13.57
C LEU A 489 -31.98 -15.39 -13.68
N HIS A 490 -31.39 -14.54 -14.54
CA HIS A 490 -29.93 -14.40 -14.63
C HIS A 490 -29.33 -13.86 -13.32
N TYR A 491 -30.05 -12.92 -12.67
CA TYR A 491 -29.65 -12.36 -11.38
C TYR A 491 -29.80 -13.36 -10.22
N ALA A 492 -30.88 -14.14 -10.19
CA ALA A 492 -31.06 -15.23 -9.22
C ALA A 492 -30.01 -16.35 -9.41
N ALA A 493 -29.69 -16.72 -10.65
CA ALA A 493 -28.63 -17.69 -10.94
C ALA A 493 -27.26 -17.22 -10.42
N ALA A 494 -26.97 -15.91 -10.54
CA ALA A 494 -25.77 -15.26 -10.03
C ALA A 494 -25.78 -14.92 -8.53
N SER A 495 -26.87 -15.17 -7.80
CA SER A 495 -27.02 -14.70 -6.41
C SER A 495 -26.20 -15.53 -5.40
N ASP A 496 -24.88 -15.31 -5.39
CA ASP A 496 -24.09 -15.56 -4.17
C ASP A 496 -24.59 -14.59 -3.09
N THR A 497 -25.22 -15.11 -2.05
CA THR A 497 -26.02 -14.32 -1.10
C THR A 497 -25.22 -13.15 -0.55
N TYR A 498 -25.75 -11.94 -0.75
CA TYR A 498 -24.98 -10.70 -0.75
C TYR A 498 -24.04 -10.57 0.46
N ARG A 499 -22.72 -10.65 0.20
CA ARG A 499 -21.65 -10.50 1.18
C ARG A 499 -21.49 -9.05 1.65
N ARG A 500 -22.55 -8.46 2.21
CA ARG A 500 -22.42 -7.36 3.18
C ARG A 500 -21.98 -7.98 4.50
N ALA A 501 -20.68 -8.21 4.61
CA ALA A 501 -20.04 -8.23 5.92
C ALA A 501 -20.41 -6.92 6.63
N GLU A 502 -20.83 -7.02 7.88
CA GLU A 502 -21.14 -5.84 8.68
C GLU A 502 -19.91 -4.96 8.80
N THR A 503 -20.00 -3.73 8.30
CA THR A 503 -19.16 -2.67 8.84
C THR A 503 -19.88 -2.07 10.03
N HIS A 504 -19.37 -2.39 11.23
CA HIS A 504 -19.67 -1.80 12.56
C HIS A 504 -20.71 -2.48 13.47
N SER A 505 -20.38 -3.67 13.98
CA SER A 505 -20.42 -3.92 15.44
C SER A 505 -19.46 -5.05 15.83
N GLY A 506 -18.39 -4.76 16.55
CA GLY A 506 -17.52 -5.81 17.10
C GLY A 506 -18.18 -6.59 18.24
N ASN A 507 -17.60 -7.74 18.57
CA ASN A 507 -17.96 -8.68 19.65
C ASN A 507 -19.26 -9.50 19.49
N SER A 508 -19.15 -10.63 18.78
CA SER A 508 -19.58 -11.93 19.33
C SER A 508 -18.81 -13.10 18.68
N HIS A 509 -18.63 -14.18 19.43
CA HIS A 509 -17.87 -15.39 19.05
C HIS A 509 -18.24 -15.99 17.67
N ASP A 510 -17.22 -16.43 16.92
CA ASP A 510 -17.31 -17.17 15.65
C ASP A 510 -17.88 -18.60 15.81
N THR A 511 -19.15 -18.73 16.20
CA THR A 511 -19.87 -20.04 16.18
C THR A 511 -21.26 -20.00 15.52
N ASP A 512 -21.84 -18.82 15.31
CA ASP A 512 -23.26 -18.68 14.94
C ASP A 512 -23.50 -18.25 13.48
N GLU A 513 -22.46 -17.97 12.68
CA GLU A 513 -22.60 -17.54 11.27
C GLU A 513 -22.99 -18.67 10.29
N GLU A 514 -22.49 -19.89 10.50
CA GLU A 514 -22.73 -21.05 9.62
C GLU A 514 -24.23 -21.34 9.36
N PRO A 515 -25.13 -21.45 10.37
CA PRO A 515 -26.54 -21.73 10.12
C PRO A 515 -27.27 -20.58 9.39
N LEU A 516 -26.86 -19.33 9.60
CA LEU A 516 -27.42 -18.17 8.90
C LEU A 516 -27.05 -18.17 7.41
N LYS A 517 -25.81 -18.57 7.09
CA LYS A 517 -25.32 -18.72 5.72
C LYS A 517 -26.05 -19.85 4.98
N GLU A 518 -26.26 -20.99 5.64
CA GLU A 518 -27.01 -22.11 5.06
C GLU A 518 -28.48 -21.75 4.80
N SER A 519 -29.11 -20.98 5.71
CA SER A 519 -30.47 -20.47 5.53
C SER A 519 -30.59 -19.53 4.31
N ARG A 520 -29.64 -18.62 4.13
CA ARG A 520 -29.63 -17.68 2.99
C ARG A 520 -29.40 -18.39 1.64
N LEU A 521 -28.50 -19.38 1.59
CA LEU A 521 -28.30 -20.18 0.37
C LEU A 521 -29.57 -20.97 -0.01
N LYS A 522 -30.34 -21.45 0.97
CA LYS A 522 -31.66 -22.05 0.74
C LYS A 522 -32.67 -21.03 0.20
N GLU A 523 -32.71 -19.81 0.74
CA GLU A 523 -33.57 -18.73 0.20
C GLU A 523 -33.23 -18.37 -1.25
N ALA A 524 -31.94 -18.30 -1.61
CA ALA A 524 -31.52 -18.04 -2.98
C ALA A 524 -31.91 -19.17 -3.94
N PHE A 525 -31.80 -20.43 -3.51
CA PHE A 525 -32.28 -21.60 -4.26
C PHE A 525 -33.81 -21.55 -4.46
N PHE A 526 -34.59 -21.38 -3.39
CA PHE A 526 -36.05 -21.26 -3.48
C PHE A 526 -36.48 -20.05 -4.33
N CYS A 527 -35.70 -18.96 -4.33
CA CYS A 527 -35.95 -17.80 -5.19
C CYS A 527 -35.78 -18.15 -6.69
N LEU A 528 -34.81 -18.99 -7.04
CA LEU A 528 -34.60 -19.46 -8.42
C LEU A 528 -35.68 -20.46 -8.84
N GLU A 529 -35.95 -21.46 -8.00
CA GLU A 529 -36.98 -22.49 -8.19
C GLU A 529 -38.36 -21.86 -8.42
N PHE A 530 -38.78 -20.94 -7.55
CA PHE A 530 -40.05 -20.25 -7.68
C PHE A 530 -40.17 -19.40 -8.96
N LEU A 531 -39.07 -18.79 -9.44
CA LEU A 531 -39.09 -18.07 -10.71
C LEU A 531 -39.35 -19.04 -11.87
N LEU A 532 -38.69 -20.21 -11.87
CA LEU A 532 -38.85 -21.25 -12.90
C LEU A 532 -40.27 -21.83 -12.89
N ASP A 533 -40.80 -22.19 -11.71
CA ASP A 533 -42.18 -22.69 -11.53
C ASP A 533 -43.25 -21.72 -12.04
N ASN A 534 -43.01 -20.41 -11.94
CA ASN A 534 -43.92 -19.37 -12.42
C ASN A 534 -43.66 -18.94 -13.88
N GLY A 535 -42.83 -19.69 -14.62
CA GLY A 535 -42.62 -19.50 -16.06
C GLY A 535 -41.44 -18.60 -16.42
N ALA A 536 -40.39 -18.53 -15.60
CA ALA A 536 -39.10 -17.98 -16.03
C ALA A 536 -38.47 -18.87 -17.11
N ASP A 537 -37.95 -18.25 -18.16
CA ASP A 537 -37.35 -18.97 -19.29
C ASP A 537 -35.81 -19.02 -19.15
N PRO A 538 -35.21 -20.21 -18.90
CA PRO A 538 -33.75 -20.37 -18.77
C PRO A 538 -33.00 -20.31 -20.11
N SER A 539 -33.70 -20.38 -21.25
CA SER A 539 -33.10 -20.31 -22.59
C SER A 539 -32.81 -18.87 -23.04
N LEU A 540 -33.41 -17.87 -22.38
CA LEU A 540 -33.19 -16.46 -22.67
C LEU A 540 -31.71 -16.09 -22.48
N ARG A 541 -31.23 -15.22 -23.36
CA ARG A 541 -29.83 -14.80 -23.44
C ARG A 541 -29.69 -13.29 -23.28
N ASP A 542 -28.63 -12.88 -22.59
CA ASP A 542 -28.22 -11.47 -22.57
C ASP A 542 -27.60 -11.02 -23.91
N LYS A 543 -27.17 -9.76 -24.01
CA LYS A 543 -26.52 -9.19 -25.20
C LYS A 543 -25.13 -9.76 -25.49
N GLN A 544 -24.52 -10.46 -24.54
CA GLN A 544 -23.30 -11.25 -24.75
C GLN A 544 -23.62 -12.69 -25.19
N GLY A 545 -24.91 -13.07 -25.16
CA GLY A 545 -25.43 -14.40 -25.51
C GLY A 545 -25.35 -15.43 -24.38
N TYR A 546 -25.06 -14.98 -23.15
CA TYR A 546 -25.01 -15.82 -21.96
C TYR A 546 -26.41 -16.09 -21.42
N THR A 547 -26.63 -17.32 -20.96
CA THR A 547 -27.85 -17.79 -20.28
C THR A 547 -27.69 -17.82 -18.76
N ALA A 548 -28.77 -18.08 -18.01
CA ALA A 548 -28.72 -18.26 -16.55
C ALA A 548 -27.66 -19.29 -16.10
N VAL A 549 -27.44 -20.37 -16.86
CA VAL A 549 -26.41 -21.41 -16.60
C VAL A 549 -24.99 -20.81 -16.57
N HIS A 550 -24.69 -19.87 -17.47
CA HIS A 550 -23.39 -19.19 -17.51
C HIS A 550 -23.17 -18.32 -16.26
N TYR A 551 -24.23 -17.66 -15.78
CA TYR A 551 -24.19 -16.87 -14.55
C TYR A 551 -24.04 -17.76 -13.31
N ALA A 552 -24.78 -18.87 -13.19
CA ALA A 552 -24.61 -19.83 -12.08
C ALA A 552 -23.18 -20.42 -12.04
N ALA A 553 -22.63 -20.80 -13.20
CA ALA A 553 -21.25 -21.29 -13.32
C ALA A 553 -20.19 -20.23 -13.00
N ALA A 554 -20.43 -18.96 -13.39
CA ALA A 554 -19.50 -17.86 -13.13
C ALA A 554 -19.43 -17.46 -11.65
N TYR A 555 -20.47 -17.69 -10.85
CA TYR A 555 -20.50 -17.39 -9.41
C TYR A 555 -20.36 -18.64 -8.52
N GLY A 556 -20.32 -19.84 -9.10
CA GLY A 556 -20.07 -21.09 -8.38
C GLY A 556 -21.28 -21.69 -7.65
N ASN A 557 -22.50 -21.26 -7.99
CA ASN A 557 -23.72 -21.66 -7.29
C ASN A 557 -24.16 -23.08 -7.71
N ARG A 558 -23.57 -24.13 -7.12
CA ARG A 558 -23.77 -25.54 -7.50
C ARG A 558 -25.25 -25.95 -7.56
N GLN A 559 -26.04 -25.69 -6.52
CA GLN A 559 -27.45 -26.12 -6.46
C GLN A 559 -28.32 -25.43 -7.51
N ASN A 560 -28.08 -24.13 -7.74
CA ASN A 560 -28.75 -23.37 -8.80
C ASN A 560 -28.35 -23.89 -10.19
N LEU A 561 -27.09 -24.31 -10.34
CA LEU A 561 -26.58 -24.90 -11.58
C LEU A 561 -27.18 -26.28 -11.85
N GLU A 562 -27.28 -27.15 -10.84
CA GLU A 562 -27.95 -28.45 -10.90
C GLU A 562 -29.41 -28.29 -11.36
N LEU A 563 -30.20 -27.44 -10.68
CA LEU A 563 -31.61 -27.20 -11.05
C LEU A 563 -31.76 -26.62 -12.47
N LEU A 564 -30.90 -25.67 -12.85
CA LEU A 564 -30.92 -25.11 -14.20
C LEU A 564 -30.56 -26.16 -15.26
N LEU A 565 -29.60 -27.06 -14.99
CA LEU A 565 -29.24 -28.13 -15.92
C LEU A 565 -30.39 -29.14 -16.07
N GLU A 566 -31.03 -29.57 -14.97
CA GLU A 566 -32.21 -30.45 -15.00
C GLU A 566 -33.34 -29.87 -15.87
N MET A 567 -33.65 -28.57 -15.72
CA MET A 567 -34.71 -27.92 -16.49
C MET A 567 -34.30 -27.51 -17.92
N SER A 568 -33.00 -27.33 -18.20
CA SER A 568 -32.48 -26.91 -19.51
C SER A 568 -31.90 -28.04 -20.37
N PHE A 569 -32.02 -29.30 -19.94
CA PHE A 569 -31.51 -30.48 -20.66
C PHE A 569 -31.99 -30.58 -22.12
N ASN A 570 -33.17 -30.04 -22.45
CA ASN A 570 -33.71 -29.97 -23.81
C ASN A 570 -33.19 -28.79 -24.67
N CYS A 571 -32.34 -27.92 -24.12
CA CYS A 571 -31.84 -26.68 -24.75
C CYS A 571 -30.32 -26.61 -24.88
N LEU A 572 -29.58 -27.54 -24.26
CA LEU A 572 -28.11 -27.54 -24.28
C LEU A 572 -27.52 -27.90 -25.66
N GLU A 573 -28.22 -28.69 -26.48
CA GLU A 573 -27.77 -29.03 -27.85
C GLU A 573 -27.65 -27.79 -28.77
N ASP A 574 -28.47 -26.74 -28.53
CA ASP A 574 -28.39 -25.44 -29.23
C ASP A 574 -27.48 -24.43 -28.51
N ALA A 575 -26.92 -24.76 -27.35
CA ALA A 575 -26.10 -23.82 -26.57
C ALA A 575 -24.71 -23.59 -27.17
N GLU A 576 -24.13 -24.62 -27.79
CA GLU A 576 -22.73 -24.63 -28.28
C GLU A 576 -22.54 -23.97 -29.66
N SER A 577 -23.61 -23.67 -30.40
CA SER A 577 -23.55 -23.36 -31.83
C SER A 577 -23.32 -21.89 -32.21
N THR A 578 -23.36 -20.96 -31.25
CA THR A 578 -23.43 -19.51 -31.57
C THR A 578 -22.48 -18.57 -30.82
N ASN A 579 -21.82 -18.97 -29.72
CA ASN A 579 -20.89 -18.10 -28.98
C ASN A 579 -19.76 -18.90 -28.29
N ALA A 580 -18.62 -18.23 -28.07
CA ALA A 580 -17.36 -18.92 -27.81
C ALA A 580 -17.04 -19.28 -26.35
N VAL A 581 -17.61 -18.59 -25.35
CA VAL A 581 -17.24 -18.81 -23.94
C VAL A 581 -18.32 -19.66 -23.25
N SER A 582 -18.09 -20.97 -23.14
CA SER A 582 -19.01 -21.89 -22.46
C SER A 582 -19.02 -21.72 -20.93
N PRO A 583 -20.03 -22.23 -20.19
CA PRO A 583 -20.08 -22.15 -18.73
C PRO A 583 -18.86 -22.78 -18.05
N LEU A 584 -18.30 -23.84 -18.64
CA LEU A 584 -17.09 -24.53 -18.17
C LEU A 584 -15.87 -23.58 -18.12
N HIS A 585 -15.74 -22.67 -19.09
CA HIS A 585 -14.67 -21.67 -19.09
C HIS A 585 -14.81 -20.65 -17.95
N LEU A 586 -16.05 -20.26 -17.62
CA LEU A 586 -16.33 -19.30 -16.55
C LEU A 586 -16.08 -19.91 -15.17
N ALA A 587 -16.56 -21.14 -14.93
CA ALA A 587 -16.30 -21.87 -13.70
C ALA A 587 -14.78 -22.10 -13.48
N ALA A 588 -14.06 -22.52 -14.52
CA ALA A 588 -12.61 -22.74 -14.44
C ALA A 588 -11.81 -21.44 -14.24
N TYR A 589 -12.22 -20.33 -14.86
CA TYR A 589 -11.54 -19.04 -14.72
C TYR A 589 -11.72 -18.38 -13.34
N ASN A 590 -12.86 -18.64 -12.68
CA ASN A 590 -13.14 -18.14 -11.33
C ASN A 590 -12.76 -19.14 -10.22
N GLY A 591 -12.37 -20.37 -10.57
CA GLY A 591 -11.87 -21.38 -9.63
C GLY A 591 -12.97 -22.13 -8.87
N HIS A 592 -14.17 -22.23 -9.42
CA HIS A 592 -15.31 -22.88 -8.76
C HIS A 592 -15.33 -24.39 -8.99
N CYS A 593 -14.52 -25.14 -8.23
CA CYS A 593 -14.32 -26.60 -8.38
C CYS A 593 -15.62 -27.42 -8.37
N GLU A 594 -16.54 -27.15 -7.43
CA GLU A 594 -17.81 -27.88 -7.31
C GLU A 594 -18.78 -27.62 -8.48
N ALA A 595 -18.85 -26.38 -8.98
CA ALA A 595 -19.62 -26.05 -10.18
C ALA A 595 -18.97 -26.59 -11.46
N LEU A 596 -17.63 -26.65 -11.50
CA LEU A 596 -16.87 -27.24 -12.60
C LEU A 596 -17.06 -28.76 -12.65
N LYS A 597 -17.16 -29.43 -11.50
CA LYS A 597 -17.42 -30.86 -11.38
C LYS A 597 -18.80 -31.23 -11.89
N THR A 598 -19.87 -30.53 -11.47
CA THR A 598 -21.22 -30.81 -11.98
C THR A 598 -21.35 -30.55 -13.49
N LEU A 599 -20.64 -29.56 -14.03
CA LEU A 599 -20.50 -29.37 -15.47
C LEU A 599 -19.69 -30.49 -16.15
N ALA A 600 -18.61 -31.00 -15.53
CA ALA A 600 -17.81 -32.08 -16.09
C ALA A 600 -18.51 -33.44 -16.05
N GLU A 601 -19.41 -33.66 -15.10
CA GLU A 601 -20.26 -34.86 -15.02
C GLU A 601 -21.42 -34.85 -16.04
N THR A 602 -21.82 -33.67 -16.54
CA THR A 602 -22.98 -33.48 -17.44
C THR A 602 -22.62 -33.17 -18.90
N LEU A 603 -21.46 -32.56 -19.17
CA LEU A 603 -21.05 -32.16 -20.52
C LEU A 603 -20.30 -33.29 -21.26
N VAL A 604 -20.61 -33.44 -22.56
CA VAL A 604 -20.03 -34.49 -23.42
C VAL A 604 -18.60 -34.15 -23.88
N ASN A 605 -18.21 -32.87 -23.87
CA ASN A 605 -16.89 -32.41 -24.32
C ASN A 605 -16.29 -31.36 -23.38
N LEU A 606 -15.09 -31.63 -22.85
CA LEU A 606 -14.36 -30.71 -21.96
C LEU A 606 -13.34 -29.83 -22.70
N ASP A 607 -12.98 -30.19 -23.94
CA ASP A 607 -11.96 -29.51 -24.76
C ASP A 607 -12.57 -28.43 -25.68
N VAL A 608 -13.75 -27.92 -25.33
CA VAL A 608 -14.35 -26.73 -25.97
C VAL A 608 -13.36 -25.56 -25.87
N GLN A 609 -13.26 -24.77 -26.94
CA GLN A 609 -12.30 -23.67 -27.05
C GLN A 609 -13.01 -22.31 -27.15
N ASP A 610 -12.49 -21.31 -26.43
CA ASP A 610 -12.92 -19.92 -26.60
C ASP A 610 -12.43 -19.28 -27.93
N ASP A 611 -12.82 -18.02 -28.19
CA ASP A 611 -12.39 -17.26 -29.38
C ASP A 611 -10.86 -17.22 -29.55
N LYS A 612 -10.13 -17.31 -28.43
CA LYS A 612 -8.67 -17.29 -28.35
C LYS A 612 -8.09 -18.70 -28.39
N GLY A 613 -8.90 -19.75 -28.52
CA GLY A 613 -8.47 -21.15 -28.56
C GLY A 613 -8.11 -21.75 -27.19
N ARG A 614 -8.46 -21.08 -26.08
CA ARG A 614 -8.18 -21.55 -24.72
C ARG A 614 -9.27 -22.54 -24.31
N THR A 615 -8.89 -23.64 -23.65
CA THR A 615 -9.81 -24.57 -23.00
C THR A 615 -10.05 -24.19 -21.54
N ALA A 616 -11.07 -24.78 -20.90
CA ALA A 616 -11.27 -24.63 -19.45
C ALA A 616 -10.03 -25.05 -18.64
N LEU A 617 -9.32 -26.11 -19.05
CA LEU A 617 -8.08 -26.57 -18.41
C LEU A 617 -6.97 -25.52 -18.50
N TYR A 618 -6.81 -24.85 -19.65
CA TYR A 618 -5.88 -23.74 -19.80
C TYR A 618 -6.25 -22.56 -18.87
N LEU A 619 -7.55 -22.26 -18.69
CA LEU A 619 -7.98 -21.17 -17.81
C LEU A 619 -7.75 -21.48 -16.33
N ALA A 620 -8.01 -22.72 -15.90
CA ALA A 620 -7.72 -23.15 -14.53
C ALA A 620 -6.22 -23.04 -14.20
N THR A 621 -5.33 -23.44 -15.14
CA THR A 621 -3.88 -23.32 -14.96
C THR A 621 -3.37 -21.88 -15.08
N GLU A 622 -3.94 -21.06 -15.98
CA GLU A 622 -3.68 -19.61 -16.09
C GLU A 622 -4.06 -18.86 -14.79
N ARG A 623 -4.94 -19.43 -13.95
CA ARG A 623 -5.39 -18.86 -12.68
C ARG A 623 -4.79 -19.52 -11.43
N GLY A 624 -4.09 -20.65 -11.59
CA GLY A 624 -3.47 -21.41 -10.49
C GLY A 624 -4.44 -22.24 -9.65
N SER A 625 -5.63 -22.54 -10.16
CA SER A 625 -6.68 -23.28 -9.44
C SER A 625 -6.44 -24.80 -9.49
N THR A 626 -5.55 -25.31 -8.64
CA THR A 626 -5.13 -26.73 -8.58
C THR A 626 -6.30 -27.72 -8.52
N GLU A 627 -7.29 -27.49 -7.66
CA GLU A 627 -8.50 -28.32 -7.55
C GLU A 627 -9.29 -28.39 -8.86
N CYS A 628 -9.40 -27.27 -9.59
CA CYS A 628 -10.07 -27.24 -10.89
C CYS A 628 -9.28 -27.98 -11.97
N VAL A 629 -7.94 -27.95 -11.88
CA VAL A 629 -7.06 -28.75 -12.75
C VAL A 629 -7.26 -30.24 -12.47
N GLU A 630 -7.27 -30.65 -11.20
CA GLU A 630 -7.51 -32.05 -10.79
C GLU A 630 -8.88 -32.57 -11.28
N VAL A 631 -9.95 -31.79 -11.07
CA VAL A 631 -11.30 -32.15 -11.55
C VAL A 631 -11.30 -32.35 -13.07
N LEU A 632 -10.69 -31.45 -13.84
CA LEU A 632 -10.68 -31.54 -15.30
C LEU A 632 -9.79 -32.67 -15.82
N THR A 633 -8.59 -32.89 -15.28
CA THR A 633 -7.72 -33.99 -15.72
C THR A 633 -8.30 -35.35 -15.36
N LYS A 634 -8.95 -35.48 -14.20
CA LYS A 634 -9.64 -36.71 -13.77
C LYS A 634 -10.82 -37.09 -14.67
N HIS A 635 -11.50 -36.11 -15.27
CA HIS A 635 -12.57 -36.34 -16.26
C HIS A 635 -12.05 -36.37 -17.71
N GLY A 636 -10.72 -36.34 -17.92
CA GLY A 636 -10.09 -36.60 -19.22
C GLY A 636 -9.87 -35.39 -20.12
N ALA A 637 -9.86 -34.16 -19.59
CA ALA A 637 -9.54 -32.96 -20.37
C ALA A 637 -8.09 -32.96 -20.91
N SER A 638 -7.88 -32.48 -22.13
CA SER A 638 -6.61 -32.63 -22.85
C SER A 638 -5.59 -31.52 -22.53
N ALA A 639 -4.47 -31.92 -21.94
CA ALA A 639 -3.31 -31.06 -21.67
C ALA A 639 -2.53 -30.63 -22.95
N VAL A 640 -2.89 -31.13 -24.14
CA VAL A 640 -2.16 -30.92 -25.40
C VAL A 640 -2.73 -29.75 -26.22
N VAL A 641 -3.95 -29.29 -25.92
CA VAL A 641 -4.62 -28.23 -26.69
C VAL A 641 -3.85 -26.90 -26.57
N LYS A 642 -3.61 -26.26 -27.72
CA LYS A 642 -2.83 -25.02 -27.82
C LYS A 642 -3.72 -23.81 -28.12
N GLU A 643 -3.62 -22.76 -27.32
CA GLU A 643 -4.32 -21.51 -27.62
C GLU A 643 -3.79 -20.82 -28.91
N ARG A 644 -4.58 -19.92 -29.49
CA ARG A 644 -4.36 -19.39 -30.85
C ARG A 644 -3.23 -18.36 -30.94
N LYS A 645 -2.96 -17.60 -29.88
CA LYS A 645 -2.09 -16.41 -29.92
C LYS A 645 -0.61 -16.73 -29.69
N ARG A 646 -0.27 -17.50 -28.66
CA ARG A 646 1.11 -17.91 -28.31
C ARG A 646 1.41 -19.37 -28.60
N LYS A 647 0.41 -20.18 -28.97
CA LYS A 647 0.50 -21.65 -29.07
C LYS A 647 0.88 -22.33 -27.74
N TRP A 648 0.52 -21.72 -26.62
CA TRP A 648 0.71 -22.26 -25.28
C TRP A 648 -0.28 -23.40 -24.98
N THR A 649 0.23 -24.46 -24.35
CA THR A 649 -0.58 -25.50 -23.70
C THR A 649 -0.85 -25.13 -22.23
N PRO A 650 -1.80 -25.81 -21.55
CA PRO A 650 -1.95 -25.70 -20.09
C PRO A 650 -0.64 -25.87 -19.32
N LEU A 651 0.29 -26.70 -19.81
CA LEU A 651 1.62 -26.92 -19.23
C LEU A 651 2.52 -25.67 -19.31
N HIS A 652 2.46 -24.90 -20.40
CA HIS A 652 3.16 -23.61 -20.51
C HIS A 652 2.61 -22.60 -19.50
N ALA A 653 1.29 -22.56 -19.31
CA ALA A 653 0.65 -21.67 -18.35
C ALA A 653 1.02 -22.05 -16.90
N ALA A 654 0.97 -23.33 -16.54
CA ALA A 654 1.38 -23.82 -15.22
C ALA A 654 2.86 -23.50 -14.93
N ALA A 655 3.76 -23.76 -15.89
CA ALA A 655 5.19 -23.48 -15.76
C ALA A 655 5.48 -21.97 -15.66
N ALA A 656 4.77 -21.12 -16.41
CA ALA A 656 4.90 -19.67 -16.30
C ALA A 656 4.36 -19.12 -14.96
N ASN A 657 3.31 -19.73 -14.41
CA ASN A 657 2.69 -19.29 -13.16
C ASN A 657 3.35 -19.85 -11.89
N GLY A 658 4.22 -20.86 -12.01
CA GLY A 658 4.87 -21.50 -10.86
C GLY A 658 3.97 -22.50 -10.12
N SER A 659 2.94 -23.04 -10.78
CA SER A 659 1.96 -23.93 -10.16
C SER A 659 2.44 -25.38 -10.18
N THR A 660 3.35 -25.73 -9.26
CA THR A 660 3.97 -27.07 -9.10
C THR A 660 2.96 -28.21 -9.17
N ASP A 661 1.88 -28.14 -8.38
CA ASP A 661 0.93 -29.23 -8.24
C ASP A 661 0.09 -29.40 -9.52
N SER A 662 -0.26 -28.28 -10.15
CA SER A 662 -0.91 -28.30 -11.48
C SER A 662 0.02 -28.89 -12.54
N LEU A 663 1.32 -28.57 -12.48
CA LEU A 663 2.33 -29.10 -13.39
C LEU A 663 2.46 -30.63 -13.22
N HIS A 664 2.50 -31.12 -11.98
CA HIS A 664 2.54 -32.55 -11.65
C HIS A 664 1.30 -33.28 -12.18
N LEU A 665 0.10 -32.75 -11.92
CA LEU A 665 -1.17 -33.31 -12.39
C LEU A 665 -1.28 -33.34 -13.92
N LEU A 666 -0.77 -32.33 -14.63
CA LEU A 666 -0.77 -32.27 -16.10
C LEU A 666 0.21 -33.25 -16.73
N ILE A 667 1.38 -33.46 -16.12
CA ILE A 667 2.39 -34.41 -16.62
C ILE A 667 1.91 -35.85 -16.38
N ASP A 668 1.39 -36.16 -15.19
CA ASP A 668 0.94 -37.52 -14.87
C ASP A 668 -0.33 -37.94 -15.65
N SER A 669 -1.21 -36.99 -15.99
CA SER A 669 -2.36 -37.25 -16.88
C SER A 669 -1.97 -37.28 -18.36
N GLY A 670 -0.89 -36.59 -18.75
CA GLY A 670 -0.36 -36.56 -20.10
C GLY A 670 0.45 -37.81 -20.46
N GLY A 671 -0.22 -38.90 -20.84
CA GLY A 671 0.39 -40.20 -21.18
C GLY A 671 1.33 -40.26 -22.42
N ARG A 672 2.03 -39.17 -22.76
CA ARG A 672 3.08 -39.09 -23.80
C ARG A 672 4.31 -38.39 -23.24
N ALA A 673 5.48 -39.02 -23.39
CA ALA A 673 6.77 -38.47 -22.97
C ALA A 673 7.07 -37.07 -23.59
N ASP A 674 6.65 -36.84 -24.84
CA ASP A 674 6.95 -35.61 -25.59
C ASP A 674 6.16 -34.36 -25.11
N ILE A 675 5.39 -34.41 -24.02
CA ILE A 675 4.55 -33.29 -23.56
C ILE A 675 5.36 -32.17 -22.89
N THR A 676 6.51 -32.50 -22.32
CA THR A 676 7.43 -31.58 -21.62
C THR A 676 8.12 -30.60 -22.57
N ASP A 677 8.51 -31.05 -23.76
CA ASP A 677 9.28 -30.28 -24.75
C ASP A 677 8.40 -29.62 -25.84
N VAL A 678 7.10 -29.51 -25.59
CA VAL A 678 6.18 -28.83 -26.51
C VAL A 678 6.59 -27.36 -26.64
N MET A 679 6.75 -26.87 -27.88
CA MET A 679 7.17 -25.49 -28.15
C MET A 679 6.02 -24.51 -28.44
N ASP A 680 6.21 -23.25 -28.04
CA ASP A 680 5.36 -22.10 -28.34
C ASP A 680 5.66 -21.42 -29.72
N ILE A 681 5.01 -20.29 -30.04
CA ILE A 681 5.27 -19.53 -31.27
C ILE A 681 6.71 -19.02 -31.42
N HIS A 682 7.45 -18.89 -30.32
CA HIS A 682 8.85 -18.44 -30.27
C HIS A 682 9.85 -19.60 -30.19
N GLY A 683 9.39 -20.85 -30.11
CA GLY A 683 10.22 -22.02 -29.90
C GLY A 683 10.58 -22.28 -28.42
N GLN A 684 9.90 -21.62 -27.48
CA GLN A 684 10.17 -21.78 -26.06
C GLN A 684 9.44 -23.00 -25.50
N THR A 685 10.12 -23.77 -24.64
CA THR A 685 9.54 -24.88 -23.88
C THR A 685 9.01 -24.39 -22.52
N PRO A 686 8.11 -25.15 -21.86
CA PRO A 686 7.70 -24.92 -20.47
C PRO A 686 8.88 -24.70 -19.51
N LEU A 687 9.97 -25.46 -19.65
CA LEU A 687 11.19 -25.31 -18.86
C LEU A 687 11.78 -23.89 -18.98
N MET A 688 11.89 -23.36 -20.20
CA MET A 688 12.35 -21.98 -20.40
C MET A 688 11.45 -20.94 -19.73
N LEU A 689 10.13 -21.17 -19.72
CA LEU A 689 9.17 -20.26 -19.10
C LEU A 689 9.24 -20.30 -17.56
N ALA A 690 9.43 -21.48 -16.97
CA ALA A 690 9.65 -21.63 -15.53
C ALA A 690 10.91 -20.87 -15.08
N ILE A 691 12.03 -21.06 -15.79
CA ILE A 691 13.30 -20.36 -15.52
C ILE A 691 13.16 -18.84 -15.70
N MET A 692 12.48 -18.40 -16.78
CA MET A 692 12.25 -16.99 -17.06
C MET A 692 11.49 -16.25 -15.95
N ASN A 693 10.66 -16.97 -15.19
CA ASN A 693 9.87 -16.41 -14.10
C ASN A 693 10.39 -16.80 -12.71
N GLY A 694 11.50 -17.54 -12.62
CA GLY A 694 12.20 -17.87 -11.36
C GLY A 694 11.62 -19.04 -10.55
N HIS A 695 10.86 -19.95 -11.19
CA HIS A 695 10.13 -21.01 -10.49
C HIS A 695 10.96 -22.29 -10.32
N VAL A 696 11.87 -22.28 -9.34
CA VAL A 696 12.85 -23.36 -9.05
C VAL A 696 12.21 -24.75 -8.94
N ASP A 697 11.13 -24.88 -8.16
CA ASP A 697 10.45 -26.17 -7.96
C ASP A 697 9.86 -26.73 -9.26
N CYS A 698 9.34 -25.85 -10.14
CA CYS A 698 8.87 -26.25 -11.47
C CYS A 698 10.02 -26.67 -12.40
N VAL A 699 11.22 -26.09 -12.23
CA VAL A 699 12.41 -26.45 -13.01
C VAL A 699 12.89 -27.86 -12.61
N HIS A 700 13.03 -28.16 -11.33
CA HIS A 700 13.36 -29.51 -10.86
C HIS A 700 12.34 -30.55 -11.34
N LEU A 701 11.04 -30.30 -11.12
CA LEU A 701 9.99 -31.24 -11.55
C LEU A 701 9.99 -31.48 -13.07
N LEU A 702 10.27 -30.47 -13.88
CA LEU A 702 10.36 -30.62 -15.34
C LEU A 702 11.60 -31.41 -15.76
N LEU A 703 12.75 -31.21 -15.12
CA LEU A 703 13.99 -31.94 -15.40
C LEU A 703 13.89 -33.41 -14.94
N GLU A 704 13.35 -33.68 -13.74
CA GLU A 704 13.07 -35.03 -13.24
C GLU A 704 12.13 -35.82 -14.17
N LYS A 705 11.12 -35.16 -14.75
CA LYS A 705 10.17 -35.75 -15.70
C LYS A 705 10.70 -35.77 -17.15
N GLY A 706 11.98 -35.43 -17.38
CA GLY A 706 12.68 -35.65 -18.65
C GLY A 706 12.60 -34.52 -19.69
N SER A 707 12.44 -33.26 -19.28
CA SER A 707 12.52 -32.11 -20.20
C SER A 707 13.96 -31.89 -20.70
N THR A 708 14.14 -31.51 -21.97
CA THR A 708 15.49 -31.29 -22.53
C THR A 708 16.04 -29.89 -22.19
N ALA A 709 17.11 -29.85 -21.39
CA ALA A 709 17.76 -28.60 -20.96
C ALA A 709 18.38 -27.80 -22.14
N ASP A 710 18.92 -28.51 -23.13
CA ASP A 710 19.57 -27.94 -24.32
C ASP A 710 18.61 -27.60 -25.46
N ALA A 711 17.28 -27.74 -25.27
CA ALA A 711 16.30 -27.22 -26.21
C ALA A 711 16.57 -25.73 -26.48
N ALA A 712 16.46 -25.30 -27.74
CA ALA A 712 16.80 -23.93 -28.16
C ALA A 712 15.60 -23.22 -28.81
N ASP A 713 15.37 -21.96 -28.41
CA ASP A 713 14.32 -21.14 -29.02
C ASP A 713 14.67 -20.72 -30.46
N LYS A 714 13.74 -20.05 -31.17
CA LYS A 714 13.97 -19.58 -32.56
C LYS A 714 15.14 -18.59 -32.74
N ARG A 715 15.78 -18.15 -31.65
CA ARG A 715 16.99 -17.31 -31.65
C ARG A 715 18.23 -18.07 -31.14
N GLY A 716 18.16 -19.39 -31.01
CA GLY A 716 19.25 -20.24 -30.53
C GLY A 716 19.48 -20.16 -29.02
N ARG A 717 18.54 -19.62 -28.23
CA ARG A 717 18.72 -19.47 -26.78
C ARG A 717 18.15 -20.66 -26.04
N THR A 718 19.00 -21.30 -25.24
CA THR A 718 18.68 -22.44 -24.37
C THR A 718 18.11 -22.02 -23.01
N ALA A 719 17.76 -23.00 -22.17
CA ALA A 719 17.40 -22.78 -20.77
C ALA A 719 18.47 -21.98 -19.98
N LEU A 720 19.75 -22.33 -20.14
CA LEU A 720 20.89 -21.63 -19.50
C LEU A 720 20.97 -20.15 -19.87
N HIS A 721 20.69 -19.80 -21.14
CA HIS A 721 20.62 -18.39 -21.56
C HIS A 721 19.52 -17.60 -20.86
N ARG A 722 18.48 -18.26 -20.34
CA ARG A 722 17.41 -17.60 -19.57
C ARG A 722 17.80 -17.48 -18.10
N GLY A 723 18.37 -18.53 -17.50
CA GLY A 723 18.91 -18.48 -16.13
C GLY A 723 19.97 -17.38 -15.96
N ALA A 724 20.88 -17.28 -16.93
CA ALA A 724 21.91 -16.24 -16.98
C ALA A 724 21.38 -14.80 -17.16
N VAL A 725 20.10 -14.62 -17.52
CA VAL A 725 19.44 -13.31 -17.54
C VAL A 725 18.62 -13.07 -16.27
N THR A 726 17.93 -14.09 -15.76
CA THR A 726 17.03 -13.93 -14.61
C THR A 726 17.76 -13.78 -13.28
N GLY A 727 18.99 -14.27 -13.15
CA GLY A 727 19.75 -14.16 -11.91
C GLY A 727 19.41 -15.24 -10.88
N CYS A 728 18.70 -16.31 -11.29
CA CYS A 728 18.34 -17.39 -10.38
C CYS A 728 19.42 -18.48 -10.36
N GLU A 729 20.24 -18.46 -9.30
CA GLU A 729 21.32 -19.43 -9.05
C GLU A 729 20.79 -20.87 -8.98
N ASP A 730 19.73 -21.12 -8.21
CA ASP A 730 19.17 -22.47 -8.02
C ASP A 730 18.66 -23.07 -9.34
N CYS A 731 17.95 -22.29 -10.17
CA CYS A 731 17.54 -22.71 -11.52
C CYS A 731 18.74 -23.05 -12.41
N LEU A 732 19.88 -22.36 -12.24
CA LEU A 732 21.07 -22.60 -13.03
C LEU A 732 21.83 -23.85 -12.54
N ALA A 733 21.96 -24.03 -11.22
CA ALA A 733 22.52 -25.22 -10.60
C ALA A 733 21.74 -26.47 -11.05
N ALA A 734 20.40 -26.43 -10.97
CA ALA A 734 19.53 -27.51 -11.44
C ALA A 734 19.76 -27.89 -12.93
N LEU A 735 20.07 -26.92 -13.80
CA LEU A 735 20.40 -27.20 -15.20
C LEU A 735 21.79 -27.84 -15.35
N LEU A 736 22.78 -27.39 -14.57
CA LEU A 736 24.14 -27.92 -14.61
C LEU A 736 24.22 -29.34 -14.02
N ASP A 737 23.44 -29.62 -12.97
CA ASP A 737 23.28 -30.97 -12.39
C ASP A 737 22.65 -31.99 -13.38
N HIS A 738 21.95 -31.48 -14.40
CA HIS A 738 21.36 -32.25 -15.50
C HIS A 738 22.15 -32.10 -16.83
N ASP A 739 23.48 -31.90 -16.74
CA ASP A 739 24.45 -31.91 -17.86
C ASP A 739 24.19 -30.85 -18.98
N ALA A 740 23.54 -29.72 -18.68
CA ALA A 740 23.26 -28.69 -19.69
C ALA A 740 24.52 -28.01 -20.28
N PHE A 741 24.54 -27.80 -21.60
CA PHE A 741 25.74 -27.36 -22.31
C PHE A 741 26.05 -25.85 -22.16
N VAL A 742 27.10 -25.54 -21.38
CA VAL A 742 27.48 -24.16 -20.98
C VAL A 742 27.91 -23.27 -22.15
N LEU A 743 28.62 -23.80 -23.14
CA LEU A 743 29.13 -23.03 -24.29
C LEU A 743 28.12 -22.92 -25.45
N CYS A 744 26.83 -23.17 -25.19
CA CYS A 744 25.77 -22.93 -26.18
C CYS A 744 25.79 -21.48 -26.69
N ARG A 745 25.56 -21.27 -27.99
CA ARG A 745 25.63 -19.95 -28.64
C ARG A 745 24.29 -19.53 -29.22
N ASP A 746 23.85 -18.31 -28.94
CA ASP A 746 22.68 -17.70 -29.59
C ASP A 746 22.97 -17.33 -31.06
N PHE A 747 21.95 -16.87 -31.78
CA PHE A 747 22.05 -16.41 -33.19
C PHE A 747 23.08 -15.29 -33.46
N LYS A 748 23.65 -14.65 -32.43
CA LYS A 748 24.75 -13.67 -32.53
C LYS A 748 26.10 -14.24 -32.06
N GLY A 749 26.16 -15.53 -31.74
CA GLY A 749 27.36 -16.19 -31.23
C GLY A 749 27.60 -15.98 -29.73
N ARG A 750 26.65 -15.36 -29.00
CA ARG A 750 26.80 -15.04 -27.57
C ARG A 750 26.44 -16.26 -26.73
N THR A 751 27.24 -16.50 -25.69
CA THR A 751 27.04 -17.58 -24.71
C THR A 751 26.31 -17.09 -23.45
N PRO A 752 25.79 -17.98 -22.57
CA PRO A 752 25.22 -17.60 -21.27
C PRO A 752 26.15 -16.69 -20.44
N ILE A 753 27.46 -16.92 -20.49
CA ILE A 753 28.49 -16.07 -19.84
C ILE A 753 28.37 -14.61 -20.26
N HIS A 754 28.12 -14.31 -21.55
CA HIS A 754 27.92 -12.94 -22.03
C HIS A 754 26.67 -12.29 -21.42
N PHE A 755 25.60 -13.06 -21.21
CA PHE A 755 24.37 -12.57 -20.60
C PHE A 755 24.53 -12.35 -19.09
N ALA A 756 25.19 -13.27 -18.38
CA ALA A 756 25.52 -13.11 -16.97
C ALA A 756 26.37 -11.86 -16.72
N SER A 757 27.43 -11.66 -17.53
CA SER A 757 28.26 -10.45 -17.49
C SER A 757 27.51 -9.17 -17.86
N ALA A 758 26.54 -9.24 -18.78
CA ALA A 758 25.71 -8.08 -19.16
C ALA A 758 24.66 -7.70 -18.11
N CYS A 759 24.27 -8.64 -17.23
CA CYS A 759 23.24 -8.45 -16.20
C CYS A 759 23.80 -8.28 -14.78
N GLY A 760 25.09 -8.58 -14.56
CA GLY A 760 25.77 -8.38 -13.27
C GLY A 760 25.66 -9.53 -12.28
N HIS A 761 25.32 -10.74 -12.74
CA HIS A 761 25.09 -11.89 -11.86
C HIS A 761 26.41 -12.61 -11.51
N LEU A 762 27.10 -12.14 -10.46
CA LEU A 762 28.45 -12.59 -10.08
C LEU A 762 28.57 -14.11 -9.85
N GLU A 763 27.72 -14.71 -9.01
CA GLU A 763 27.83 -16.14 -8.66
C GLU A 763 27.43 -17.05 -9.83
N ILE A 764 26.46 -16.62 -10.65
CA ILE A 764 26.15 -17.27 -11.93
C ILE A 764 27.34 -17.19 -12.90
N LEU A 765 28.02 -16.04 -12.96
CA LEU A 765 29.22 -15.90 -13.79
C LEU A 765 30.35 -16.80 -13.29
N ARG A 766 30.56 -16.89 -11.97
CA ARG A 766 31.55 -17.79 -11.32
C ARG A 766 31.26 -19.26 -11.65
N THR A 767 30.02 -19.71 -11.44
CA THR A 767 29.61 -21.11 -11.72
C THR A 767 29.69 -21.46 -13.20
N LEU A 768 29.24 -20.57 -14.11
CA LEU A 768 29.38 -20.78 -15.55
C LEU A 768 30.85 -20.82 -16.01
N LEU A 769 31.73 -19.99 -15.44
CA LEU A 769 33.15 -20.01 -15.77
C LEU A 769 33.84 -21.27 -15.22
N GLN A 770 33.52 -21.69 -14.01
CA GLN A 770 34.03 -22.94 -13.44
C GLN A 770 33.60 -24.16 -14.28
N ALA A 771 32.35 -24.19 -14.74
CA ALA A 771 31.85 -25.23 -15.63
C ALA A 771 32.47 -25.14 -17.04
N ALA A 772 32.66 -23.94 -17.59
CA ALA A 772 33.32 -23.77 -18.90
C ALA A 772 34.79 -24.24 -18.89
N LEU A 773 35.51 -24.11 -17.76
CA LEU A 773 36.89 -24.60 -17.60
C LEU A 773 37.01 -26.12 -17.65
N SER A 774 35.92 -26.88 -17.52
CA SER A 774 35.93 -28.34 -17.73
C SER A 774 35.73 -28.76 -19.20
N THR A 775 35.39 -27.80 -20.08
CA THR A 775 35.16 -28.01 -21.51
C THR A 775 36.36 -27.56 -22.37
N ASP A 776 36.41 -28.01 -23.63
CA ASP A 776 37.60 -27.95 -24.49
C ASP A 776 38.15 -26.50 -24.68
N PRO A 777 39.47 -26.24 -24.46
CA PRO A 777 40.03 -24.89 -24.37
C PRO A 777 40.27 -24.19 -25.74
N LEU A 778 39.59 -24.66 -26.80
CA LEU A 778 39.77 -24.20 -28.18
C LEU A 778 38.67 -23.25 -28.68
N ASP A 779 37.58 -23.09 -27.92
CA ASP A 779 36.43 -22.32 -28.37
C ASP A 779 36.53 -20.84 -27.94
N SER A 780 36.63 -19.93 -28.91
CA SER A 780 36.83 -18.51 -28.64
C SER A 780 35.59 -17.88 -27.99
N VAL A 781 35.79 -17.27 -26.81
CA VAL A 781 34.74 -16.72 -25.93
C VAL A 781 34.22 -15.35 -26.43
N VAL A 782 34.35 -15.03 -27.72
CA VAL A 782 33.81 -13.79 -28.31
C VAL A 782 32.53 -14.06 -29.10
N ASP A 783 31.66 -13.05 -29.15
CA ASP A 783 30.50 -13.05 -30.04
C ASP A 783 30.88 -12.83 -31.52
N TYR A 784 29.93 -12.98 -32.45
CA TYR A 784 30.20 -12.81 -33.89
C TYR A 784 30.58 -11.37 -34.31
N SER A 785 30.51 -10.40 -33.39
CA SER A 785 31.00 -9.03 -33.55
C SER A 785 32.35 -8.78 -32.86
N GLY A 786 32.97 -9.83 -32.30
CA GLY A 786 34.26 -9.77 -31.62
C GLY A 786 34.22 -9.13 -30.23
N TYR A 787 33.04 -8.97 -29.62
CA TYR A 787 32.93 -8.51 -28.24
C TYR A 787 33.04 -9.71 -27.28
N SER A 788 33.96 -9.61 -26.32
CA SER A 788 34.09 -10.55 -25.20
C SER A 788 33.16 -10.17 -24.02
N PRO A 789 32.92 -11.08 -23.04
CA PRO A 789 32.07 -10.80 -21.88
C PRO A 789 32.49 -9.54 -21.09
N MET A 790 33.79 -9.22 -21.03
CA MET A 790 34.30 -7.99 -20.41
C MET A 790 33.73 -6.72 -21.06
N HIS A 791 33.49 -6.71 -22.38
CA HIS A 791 32.87 -5.56 -23.05
C HIS A 791 31.43 -5.34 -22.59
N TRP A 792 30.70 -6.42 -22.30
CA TRP A 792 29.32 -6.40 -21.81
C TRP A 792 29.23 -6.02 -20.32
N ALA A 793 30.14 -6.53 -19.47
CA ALA A 793 30.27 -6.07 -18.09
C ALA A 793 30.63 -4.58 -18.01
N SER A 794 31.58 -4.13 -18.85
CA SER A 794 31.98 -2.72 -18.97
C SER A 794 30.88 -1.83 -19.52
N TYR A 795 30.03 -2.33 -20.43
CA TYR A 795 28.88 -1.59 -20.97
C TYR A 795 27.84 -1.30 -19.88
N SER A 796 27.49 -2.31 -19.08
CA SER A 796 26.44 -2.22 -18.06
C SER A 796 26.93 -1.64 -16.72
N GLY A 797 28.24 -1.61 -16.47
CA GLY A 797 28.82 -1.07 -15.23
C GLY A 797 28.97 -2.08 -14.09
N HIS A 798 29.18 -3.37 -14.40
CA HIS A 798 29.25 -4.42 -13.38
C HIS A 798 30.71 -4.69 -12.96
N GLU A 799 31.13 -4.02 -11.89
CA GLU A 799 32.48 -4.07 -11.31
C GLU A 799 32.88 -5.48 -10.86
N ASP A 800 32.12 -6.11 -9.95
CA ASP A 800 32.47 -7.44 -9.42
C ASP A 800 32.60 -8.52 -10.53
N CYS A 801 31.72 -8.45 -11.53
CA CYS A 801 31.76 -9.35 -12.69
C CYS A 801 32.99 -9.11 -13.57
N LEU A 802 33.44 -7.86 -13.68
CA LEU A 802 34.64 -7.49 -14.41
C LEU A 802 35.90 -7.90 -13.64
N GLU A 803 35.95 -7.72 -12.32
CA GLU A 803 37.05 -8.17 -11.46
C GLU A 803 37.29 -9.67 -11.65
N LEU A 804 36.23 -10.49 -11.52
CA LEU A 804 36.31 -11.93 -11.70
C LEU A 804 36.77 -12.33 -13.12
N LEU A 805 36.34 -11.62 -14.16
CA LEU A 805 36.81 -11.85 -15.53
C LEU A 805 38.29 -11.49 -15.72
N LEU A 806 38.76 -10.42 -15.06
CA LEU A 806 40.16 -9.98 -15.09
C LEU A 806 41.06 -10.96 -14.33
N GLU A 807 40.62 -11.52 -13.20
CA GLU A 807 41.33 -12.59 -12.48
C GLU A 807 41.54 -13.84 -13.36
N HIS A 808 40.49 -14.27 -14.06
CA HIS A 808 40.52 -15.50 -14.85
C HIS A 808 41.25 -15.38 -16.19
N ASN A 809 41.18 -14.24 -16.89
CA ASN A 809 41.93 -14.05 -18.15
C ASN A 809 42.31 -12.58 -18.42
N PRO A 810 43.45 -12.10 -17.86
CA PRO A 810 43.87 -10.69 -17.94
C PRO A 810 44.10 -10.15 -19.36
N PHE A 811 44.24 -11.01 -20.38
CA PHE A 811 44.61 -10.62 -21.74
C PHE A 811 43.47 -10.74 -22.77
N ALA A 812 42.29 -11.23 -22.37
CA ALA A 812 41.12 -11.44 -23.25
C ALA A 812 40.44 -10.15 -23.78
N TYR A 813 41.05 -8.97 -23.56
CA TYR A 813 40.60 -7.69 -24.12
C TYR A 813 41.28 -7.33 -25.44
N LEU A 814 42.34 -8.06 -25.82
CA LEU A 814 43.07 -7.89 -27.08
C LEU A 814 42.58 -8.84 -28.19
N GLU A 815 41.76 -9.83 -27.84
CA GLU A 815 41.19 -10.78 -28.79
C GLU A 815 39.85 -10.27 -29.35
N GLY A 816 39.73 -10.21 -30.67
CA GLY A 816 38.51 -9.77 -31.35
C GLY A 816 38.54 -8.30 -31.78
N ASN A 817 37.82 -7.43 -31.06
CA ASN A 817 37.48 -6.08 -31.52
C ASN A 817 38.53 -5.01 -31.10
N PRO A 818 38.98 -4.11 -32.01
CA PRO A 818 39.85 -2.98 -31.64
C PRO A 818 39.18 -1.93 -30.74
N PHE A 819 37.86 -1.94 -30.58
CA PHE A 819 37.15 -1.10 -29.63
C PHE A 819 37.16 -1.76 -28.23
N THR A 820 38.17 -1.42 -27.42
CA THR A 820 38.44 -2.09 -26.14
C THR A 820 37.34 -1.89 -25.08
N PRO A 821 37.27 -2.74 -24.02
CA PRO A 821 36.29 -2.59 -22.95
C PRO A 821 36.32 -1.21 -22.26
N LEU A 822 37.49 -0.56 -22.18
CA LEU A 822 37.62 0.78 -21.61
C LEU A 822 36.92 1.85 -22.46
N HIS A 823 36.95 1.75 -23.79
CA HIS A 823 36.13 2.63 -24.64
C HIS A 823 34.64 2.42 -24.37
N CYS A 824 34.25 1.19 -24.01
CA CYS A 824 32.86 0.82 -23.70
C CYS A 824 32.40 1.34 -22.33
N ALA A 825 33.22 1.22 -21.28
CA ALA A 825 32.93 1.77 -19.96
C ALA A 825 32.81 3.30 -20.01
N VAL A 826 33.82 3.95 -20.60
CA VAL A 826 33.94 5.41 -20.62
C VAL A 826 32.82 6.07 -21.44
N ILE A 827 32.40 5.49 -22.56
CA ILE A 827 31.31 6.07 -23.40
C ILE A 827 29.91 5.89 -22.77
N ASN A 828 29.74 4.94 -21.86
CA ASN A 828 28.50 4.70 -21.12
C ASN A 828 28.51 5.32 -19.70
N ASN A 829 29.52 6.13 -19.38
CA ASN A 829 29.71 6.79 -18.07
C ASN A 829 29.80 5.81 -16.89
N GLN A 830 30.44 4.66 -17.11
CA GLN A 830 30.67 3.64 -16.08
C GLN A 830 32.03 3.88 -15.42
N ASP A 831 32.06 4.76 -14.43
CA ASP A 831 33.31 5.29 -13.88
C ASP A 831 34.14 4.25 -13.10
N GLY A 832 33.50 3.41 -12.28
CA GLY A 832 34.21 2.39 -11.47
C GLY A 832 34.76 1.22 -12.31
N THR A 833 34.03 0.73 -13.32
CA THR A 833 34.58 -0.25 -14.26
C THR A 833 35.71 0.34 -15.12
N ALA A 834 35.64 1.63 -15.45
CA ALA A 834 36.75 2.32 -16.11
C ALA A 834 37.98 2.45 -15.19
N GLU A 835 37.80 2.77 -13.91
CA GLU A 835 38.88 2.84 -12.90
C GLU A 835 39.56 1.48 -12.74
N MET A 836 38.77 0.41 -12.50
CA MET A 836 39.26 -0.97 -12.40
C MET A 836 40.05 -1.43 -13.65
N LEU A 837 39.56 -1.14 -14.87
CA LEU A 837 40.28 -1.45 -16.11
C LEU A 837 41.61 -0.69 -16.23
N VAL A 838 41.64 0.56 -15.79
CA VAL A 838 42.83 1.42 -15.86
C VAL A 838 43.87 1.03 -14.80
N GLU A 839 43.44 0.63 -13.61
CA GLU A 839 44.31 0.09 -12.55
C GLU A 839 44.91 -1.27 -12.97
N ALA A 840 44.09 -2.21 -13.46
CA ALA A 840 44.53 -3.54 -13.82
C ALA A 840 45.45 -3.59 -15.05
N LEU A 841 45.20 -2.74 -16.06
CA LEU A 841 45.86 -2.81 -17.38
C LEU A 841 46.81 -1.64 -17.68
N GLY A 842 46.75 -0.57 -16.87
CA GLY A 842 47.67 0.56 -16.92
C GLY A 842 47.66 1.38 -18.23
N ALA A 843 48.75 2.11 -18.47
CA ALA A 843 48.87 3.08 -19.57
C ALA A 843 48.66 2.49 -20.99
N LYS A 844 48.74 1.16 -21.17
CA LYS A 844 48.54 0.51 -22.47
C LYS A 844 47.09 0.58 -22.97
N ILE A 845 46.11 0.45 -22.07
CA ILE A 845 44.69 0.53 -22.47
C ILE A 845 44.24 2.00 -22.61
N VAL A 846 44.79 2.90 -21.78
CA VAL A 846 44.48 4.34 -21.77
C VAL A 846 44.76 5.03 -23.11
N ASN A 847 45.85 4.65 -23.79
CA ASN A 847 46.23 5.19 -25.11
C ASN A 847 45.96 4.19 -26.27
N SER A 848 45.15 3.15 -26.03
CA SER A 848 44.68 2.24 -27.09
C SER A 848 43.86 3.01 -28.14
N ARG A 849 43.92 2.58 -29.41
CA ARG A 849 43.23 3.26 -30.53
C ARG A 849 42.23 2.32 -31.20
N ASP A 850 40.99 2.79 -31.34
CA ASP A 850 39.95 2.07 -32.06
C ASP A 850 40.18 2.04 -33.59
N ALA A 851 39.29 1.38 -34.33
CA ALA A 851 39.35 1.32 -35.80
C ALA A 851 39.32 2.71 -36.50
N LYS A 852 38.86 3.77 -35.82
CA LYS A 852 38.83 5.17 -36.30
C LYS A 852 40.02 6.00 -35.78
N GLY A 853 40.94 5.39 -35.03
CA GLY A 853 42.11 6.05 -34.44
C GLY A 853 41.80 6.86 -33.17
N ARG A 854 40.59 6.74 -32.62
CA ARG A 854 40.15 7.42 -31.40
C ARG A 854 40.70 6.69 -30.17
N THR A 855 41.04 7.44 -29.13
CA THR A 855 41.43 6.91 -27.80
C THR A 855 40.23 6.91 -26.84
N PRO A 856 40.29 6.22 -25.69
CA PRO A 856 39.30 6.35 -24.62
C PRO A 856 39.03 7.81 -24.21
N LEU A 857 40.03 8.70 -24.29
CA LEU A 857 39.86 10.13 -23.98
C LEU A 857 38.93 10.84 -24.99
N HIS A 858 38.93 10.41 -26.26
CA HIS A 858 37.93 10.86 -27.24
C HIS A 858 36.53 10.32 -26.91
N ALA A 859 36.42 9.06 -26.45
CA ALA A 859 35.14 8.50 -26.01
C ALA A 859 34.58 9.24 -24.78
N ALA A 860 35.43 9.62 -23.81
CA ALA A 860 35.02 10.42 -22.65
C ALA A 860 34.50 11.80 -23.07
N ALA A 861 35.24 12.49 -23.94
CA ALA A 861 34.86 13.78 -24.50
C ALA A 861 33.58 13.71 -25.37
N PHE A 862 33.30 12.55 -25.99
CA PHE A 862 32.07 12.29 -26.74
C PHE A 862 30.84 12.04 -25.84
N ALA A 863 31.03 11.62 -24.59
CA ALA A 863 29.95 11.25 -23.66
C ALA A 863 29.71 12.29 -22.52
N ASP A 864 30.46 13.40 -22.52
CA ASP A 864 30.53 14.39 -21.42
C ASP A 864 31.05 13.80 -20.08
N ASN A 865 31.84 12.71 -20.12
CA ASN A 865 32.28 12.04 -18.90
C ASN A 865 33.45 12.78 -18.22
N ILE A 866 33.14 13.61 -17.23
CA ILE A 866 34.15 14.38 -16.48
C ILE A 866 35.02 13.48 -15.60
N HIS A 867 34.47 12.45 -14.95
CA HIS A 867 35.28 11.54 -14.13
C HIS A 867 36.17 10.65 -15.00
N GLY A 868 35.64 10.11 -16.10
CA GLY A 868 36.42 9.42 -17.12
C GLY A 868 37.55 10.29 -17.69
N LEU A 869 37.30 11.57 -17.98
CA LEU A 869 38.35 12.52 -18.38
C LEU A 869 39.40 12.70 -17.26
N GLN A 870 39.00 12.87 -16.00
CA GLN A 870 39.92 12.97 -14.86
C GLN A 870 40.79 11.72 -14.67
N LEU A 871 40.16 10.54 -14.68
CA LEU A 871 40.80 9.25 -14.50
C LEU A 871 41.84 9.00 -15.60
N LEU A 872 41.45 9.14 -16.86
CA LEU A 872 42.35 8.92 -18.00
C LEU A 872 43.57 9.87 -17.94
N LEU A 873 43.37 11.13 -17.59
CA LEU A 873 44.47 12.10 -17.44
C LEU A 873 45.39 11.79 -16.24
N ARG A 874 44.85 11.34 -15.10
CA ARG A 874 45.67 10.86 -13.96
C ARG A 874 46.61 9.73 -14.37
N HIS A 875 46.15 8.85 -15.27
CA HIS A 875 46.92 7.71 -15.80
C HIS A 875 47.62 8.00 -17.15
N GLN A 876 47.98 9.27 -17.38
CA GLN A 876 48.84 9.71 -18.51
C GLN A 876 48.21 9.51 -19.91
N ALA A 877 46.91 9.75 -20.06
CA ALA A 877 46.30 9.90 -21.38
C ALA A 877 46.84 11.13 -22.13
N GLU A 878 47.14 10.95 -23.41
CA GLU A 878 47.64 12.02 -24.28
C GLU A 878 46.50 12.99 -24.69
N VAL A 879 46.47 14.18 -24.08
CA VAL A 879 45.37 15.18 -24.22
C VAL A 879 45.11 15.62 -25.66
N ASP A 880 46.18 15.90 -26.39
CA ASP A 880 46.13 16.46 -27.76
C ASP A 880 46.25 15.37 -28.84
N THR A 881 45.94 14.12 -28.51
CA THR A 881 45.85 13.06 -29.53
C THR A 881 44.79 13.39 -30.58
N THR A 882 45.07 13.05 -31.83
CA THR A 882 44.13 13.24 -32.94
C THR A 882 43.61 11.90 -33.47
N ASP A 883 42.31 11.85 -33.76
CA ASP A 883 41.69 10.77 -34.53
C ASP A 883 42.11 10.80 -36.03
N LYS A 884 41.61 9.84 -36.84
CA LYS A 884 41.90 9.81 -38.30
C LYS A 884 41.39 11.04 -39.08
N LEU A 885 40.57 11.91 -38.48
CA LEU A 885 40.07 13.16 -39.06
C LEU A 885 40.82 14.40 -38.52
N GLY A 886 41.89 14.20 -37.74
CA GLY A 886 42.67 15.28 -37.13
C GLY A 886 41.99 15.92 -35.90
N ARG A 887 40.88 15.35 -35.41
CA ARG A 887 40.14 15.95 -34.29
C ARG A 887 40.73 15.51 -32.96
N THR A 888 40.88 16.46 -32.03
CA THR A 888 41.24 16.21 -30.63
C THR A 888 40.00 15.92 -29.76
N PRO A 889 40.17 15.43 -28.51
CA PRO A 889 39.07 15.31 -27.55
C PRO A 889 38.33 16.65 -27.33
N LEU A 890 39.06 17.78 -27.26
CA LEU A 890 38.45 19.12 -27.14
C LEU A 890 37.57 19.45 -28.34
N MET A 891 38.00 19.12 -29.56
CA MET A 891 37.18 19.28 -30.76
C MET A 891 35.94 18.39 -30.74
N MET A 892 36.06 17.16 -30.24
CA MET A 892 34.93 16.21 -30.15
C MET A 892 33.87 16.68 -29.15
N ALA A 893 34.29 17.14 -27.96
CA ALA A 893 33.37 17.76 -26.99
C ALA A 893 32.73 19.05 -27.53
N SER A 894 33.50 19.86 -28.27
CA SER A 894 33.01 21.09 -28.90
C SER A 894 32.02 20.83 -30.04
N GLU A 895 32.22 19.76 -30.82
CA GLU A 895 31.33 19.36 -31.92
C GLU A 895 29.99 18.79 -31.40
N ASN A 896 30.00 18.11 -30.25
CA ASN A 896 28.78 17.56 -29.65
C ASN A 896 28.03 18.55 -28.72
N GLY A 897 28.69 19.64 -28.29
CA GLY A 897 28.08 20.64 -27.38
C GLY A 897 28.22 20.34 -25.89
N HIS A 898 29.20 19.50 -25.51
CA HIS A 898 29.47 19.07 -24.14
C HIS A 898 30.19 20.17 -23.35
N THR A 899 29.42 21.05 -22.71
CA THR A 899 29.96 22.24 -22.02
C THR A 899 30.89 21.88 -20.87
N ALA A 900 30.57 20.83 -20.10
CA ALA A 900 31.37 20.44 -18.95
C ALA A 900 32.70 19.80 -19.37
N ALA A 901 32.69 18.92 -20.39
CA ALA A 901 33.92 18.37 -20.95
C ALA A 901 34.79 19.46 -21.61
N VAL A 902 34.20 20.44 -22.31
CA VAL A 902 34.94 21.59 -22.86
C VAL A 902 35.56 22.43 -21.74
N GLU A 903 34.81 22.78 -20.70
CA GLU A 903 35.31 23.52 -19.54
C GLU A 903 36.46 22.77 -18.85
N PHE A 904 36.28 21.48 -18.57
CA PHE A 904 37.29 20.63 -17.95
C PHE A 904 38.57 20.52 -18.80
N LEU A 905 38.45 20.27 -20.10
CA LEU A 905 39.59 20.13 -21.02
C LEU A 905 40.36 21.45 -21.19
N LEU A 906 39.67 22.60 -21.19
CA LEU A 906 40.31 23.91 -21.25
C LEU A 906 41.02 24.26 -19.93
N TYR A 907 40.30 24.29 -18.82
CA TYR A 907 40.80 24.84 -17.55
C TYR A 907 41.69 23.86 -16.77
N GLN A 908 41.36 22.57 -16.77
CA GLN A 908 42.07 21.57 -15.95
C GLN A 908 43.10 20.79 -16.77
N ALA A 909 42.72 20.30 -17.96
CA ALA A 909 43.64 19.54 -18.81
C ALA A 909 44.60 20.42 -19.65
N LYS A 910 44.30 21.73 -19.80
CA LYS A 910 45.05 22.68 -20.63
C LYS A 910 45.23 22.20 -22.09
N ALA A 911 44.17 21.61 -22.65
CA ALA A 911 44.16 21.09 -24.01
C ALA A 911 44.49 22.18 -25.04
N ASN A 912 45.25 21.82 -26.06
CA ASN A 912 45.77 22.79 -27.01
C ASN A 912 44.70 23.25 -28.02
N ILE A 913 44.27 24.50 -27.88
CA ILE A 913 43.25 25.15 -28.73
C ILE A 913 43.78 25.44 -30.15
N THR A 914 45.10 25.43 -30.38
CA THR A 914 45.72 25.72 -31.69
C THR A 914 45.73 24.54 -32.65
N VAL A 915 45.37 23.33 -32.21
CA VAL A 915 45.30 22.15 -33.09
C VAL A 915 44.19 22.37 -34.13
N LEU A 916 44.38 21.83 -35.34
CA LEU A 916 43.48 21.96 -36.47
C LEU A 916 43.05 20.58 -36.98
N ASP A 917 41.77 20.44 -37.34
CA ASP A 917 41.27 19.24 -38.04
C ASP A 917 41.76 19.19 -39.50
N VAL A 918 41.42 18.12 -40.23
CA VAL A 918 41.75 17.97 -41.66
C VAL A 918 41.22 19.12 -42.55
N ASN A 919 40.19 19.84 -42.11
CA ASN A 919 39.59 20.98 -42.79
C ASN A 919 40.09 22.35 -42.26
N LYS A 920 41.16 22.37 -41.45
CA LYS A 920 41.68 23.58 -40.77
C LYS A 920 40.69 24.25 -39.80
N ASN A 921 39.69 23.54 -39.30
CA ASN A 921 38.83 24.05 -38.23
C ASN A 921 39.55 23.98 -36.88
N THR A 922 39.42 25.05 -36.08
CA THR A 922 39.70 25.00 -34.63
C THR A 922 38.47 24.47 -33.87
N ALA A 923 38.62 24.12 -32.59
CA ALA A 923 37.49 23.76 -31.73
C ALA A 923 36.36 24.82 -31.72
N LEU A 924 36.72 26.11 -31.81
CA LEU A 924 35.76 27.22 -31.90
C LEU A 924 34.93 27.20 -33.19
N HIS A 925 35.54 26.83 -34.33
CA HIS A 925 34.81 26.68 -35.60
C HIS A 925 33.76 25.57 -35.49
N LEU A 926 34.10 24.43 -34.87
CA LEU A 926 33.20 23.29 -34.69
C LEU A 926 32.03 23.63 -33.76
N ALA A 927 32.31 24.27 -32.61
CA ALA A 927 31.28 24.74 -31.68
C ALA A 927 30.31 25.73 -32.35
N CYS A 928 30.84 26.70 -33.11
CA CYS A 928 29.99 27.64 -33.86
C CYS A 928 29.18 26.93 -34.96
N SER A 929 29.80 25.99 -35.69
CA SER A 929 29.19 25.26 -36.81
C SER A 929 27.97 24.43 -36.40
N LYS A 930 27.99 23.86 -35.20
CA LYS A 930 26.89 23.06 -34.65
C LYS A 930 25.91 23.85 -33.78
N GLY A 931 26.16 25.16 -33.57
CA GLY A 931 25.27 26.05 -32.81
C GLY A 931 25.46 26.02 -31.30
N HIS A 932 26.58 25.49 -30.79
CA HIS A 932 26.82 25.31 -29.36
C HIS A 932 27.35 26.61 -28.70
N GLU A 933 26.44 27.56 -28.50
CA GLU A 933 26.74 28.92 -28.02
C GLU A 933 27.60 28.94 -26.74
N LYS A 934 27.26 28.11 -25.74
CA LYS A 934 28.01 28.04 -24.48
C LYS A 934 29.44 27.51 -24.65
N CYS A 935 29.65 26.46 -25.44
CA CYS A 935 30.99 25.93 -25.71
C CYS A 935 31.86 26.97 -26.44
N ALA A 936 31.28 27.67 -27.42
CA ALA A 936 31.97 28.74 -28.12
C ALA A 936 32.34 29.90 -27.17
N LEU A 937 31.46 30.29 -26.25
CA LEU A 937 31.74 31.32 -25.24
C LEU A 937 32.82 30.90 -24.23
N LEU A 938 32.87 29.63 -23.82
CA LEU A 938 33.93 29.10 -22.94
C LEU A 938 35.30 29.14 -23.63
N ILE A 939 35.39 28.69 -24.89
CA ILE A 939 36.62 28.76 -25.69
C ILE A 939 37.05 30.22 -25.91
N LEU A 940 36.09 31.14 -26.11
CA LEU A 940 36.34 32.59 -26.19
C LEU A 940 36.67 33.25 -24.85
N GLY A 941 36.45 32.57 -23.71
CA GLY A 941 36.94 32.99 -22.41
C GLY A 941 38.47 32.94 -22.37
N GLU A 942 39.01 31.79 -22.76
CA GLU A 942 40.45 31.51 -22.71
C GLU A 942 41.25 32.05 -23.90
N THR A 943 40.63 32.21 -25.08
CA THR A 943 41.32 32.73 -26.27
C THR A 943 41.38 34.26 -26.30
N GLN A 944 42.58 34.81 -26.09
CA GLN A 944 42.91 36.23 -26.33
C GLN A 944 43.70 36.46 -27.62
N ASP A 945 44.14 35.39 -28.30
CA ASP A 945 44.93 35.49 -29.52
C ASP A 945 44.05 35.88 -30.72
N LEU A 946 44.33 37.06 -31.28
CA LEU A 946 43.70 37.59 -32.49
C LEU A 946 43.89 36.65 -33.70
N GLY A 947 44.96 35.84 -33.72
CA GLY A 947 45.22 34.83 -34.74
C GLY A 947 44.22 33.66 -34.70
N LEU A 948 43.76 33.25 -33.51
CA LEU A 948 42.74 32.19 -33.36
C LEU A 948 41.31 32.74 -33.59
N ILE A 949 41.05 33.98 -33.18
CA ILE A 949 39.76 34.66 -33.37
C ILE A 949 39.49 34.93 -34.87
N ASN A 950 40.54 35.24 -35.64
CA ASN A 950 40.49 35.47 -37.08
C ASN A 950 41.06 34.30 -37.90
N ALA A 951 41.23 33.12 -37.30
CA ALA A 951 41.66 31.93 -38.04
C ALA A 951 40.62 31.58 -39.11
N SER A 952 41.08 31.27 -40.33
CA SER A 952 40.24 30.86 -41.45
C SER A 952 40.36 29.36 -41.70
N ASN A 953 39.23 28.64 -41.77
CA ASN A 953 39.23 27.23 -42.15
C ASN A 953 39.51 27.02 -43.66
N SER A 954 39.38 25.78 -44.15
CA SER A 954 39.57 25.45 -45.56
C SER A 954 38.70 26.26 -46.52
N ALA A 955 37.48 26.63 -46.10
CA ALA A 955 36.52 27.43 -46.88
C ALA A 955 36.68 28.95 -46.67
N LEU A 956 37.83 29.39 -46.17
CA LEU A 956 38.15 30.77 -45.78
C LEU A 956 37.21 31.38 -44.70
N GLN A 957 36.35 30.56 -44.09
CA GLN A 957 35.41 31.02 -43.07
C GLN A 957 36.11 31.20 -41.73
N MET A 958 36.04 32.41 -41.18
CA MET A 958 36.36 32.68 -39.77
C MET A 958 35.20 32.27 -38.84
N PRO A 959 35.44 32.07 -37.53
CA PRO A 959 34.38 31.78 -36.55
C PRO A 959 33.22 32.77 -36.57
N LEU A 960 33.50 34.05 -36.87
CA LEU A 960 32.49 35.11 -36.98
C LEU A 960 31.51 34.88 -38.15
N HIS A 961 31.97 34.38 -39.30
CA HIS A 961 31.07 34.04 -40.42
C HIS A 961 30.13 32.90 -40.03
N ILE A 962 30.66 31.86 -39.38
CA ILE A 962 29.90 30.68 -38.96
C ILE A 962 28.90 31.02 -37.86
N ALA A 963 29.31 31.79 -36.85
CA ALA A 963 28.46 32.22 -35.75
C ALA A 963 27.34 33.15 -36.21
N ALA A 964 27.62 34.04 -37.16
CA ALA A 964 26.63 34.92 -37.79
C ALA A 964 25.60 34.12 -38.62
N ARG A 965 26.06 33.20 -39.49
CA ARG A 965 25.19 32.30 -40.28
C ARG A 965 24.26 31.46 -39.40
N ASN A 966 24.75 31.00 -38.25
CA ASN A 966 24.00 30.17 -37.31
C ASN A 966 23.22 30.99 -36.24
N GLY A 967 23.21 32.33 -36.33
CA GLY A 967 22.40 33.19 -35.46
C GLY A 967 22.87 33.30 -34.01
N LEU A 968 24.13 32.97 -33.70
CA LEU A 968 24.67 32.92 -32.33
C LEU A 968 24.99 34.33 -31.79
N ALA A 969 23.96 35.10 -31.46
CA ALA A 969 24.07 36.52 -31.13
C ALA A 969 25.08 36.86 -30.02
N ALA A 970 25.13 36.07 -28.92
CA ALA A 970 26.07 36.37 -27.84
C ALA A 970 27.53 36.03 -28.23
N VAL A 971 27.74 34.99 -29.03
CA VAL A 971 29.06 34.63 -29.60
C VAL A 971 29.53 35.68 -30.60
N VAL A 972 28.64 36.16 -31.49
CA VAL A 972 28.94 37.27 -32.41
C VAL A 972 29.33 38.53 -31.62
N GLN A 973 28.59 38.89 -30.57
CA GLN A 973 28.94 40.02 -29.71
C GLN A 973 30.29 39.82 -29.00
N ALA A 974 30.58 38.60 -28.51
CA ALA A 974 31.81 38.24 -27.82
C ALA A 974 33.05 38.18 -28.74
N LEU A 975 32.87 37.85 -30.02
CA LEU A 975 33.89 37.90 -31.07
C LEU A 975 34.19 39.35 -31.46
N LEU A 976 33.15 40.16 -31.69
CA LEU A 976 33.30 41.58 -32.07
C LEU A 976 33.97 42.39 -30.96
N SER A 977 33.62 42.16 -29.68
CA SER A 977 34.26 42.85 -28.55
C SER A 977 35.73 42.47 -28.34
N ARG A 978 36.18 41.34 -28.89
CA ARG A 978 37.58 40.88 -28.89
C ARG A 978 38.34 41.17 -30.19
N GLY A 979 37.78 41.97 -31.10
CA GLY A 979 38.47 42.41 -32.32
C GLY A 979 38.42 41.42 -33.50
N ALA A 980 37.39 40.58 -33.58
CA ALA A 980 37.12 39.82 -34.81
C ALA A 980 36.86 40.77 -36.00
N THR A 981 37.49 40.50 -37.14
CA THR A 981 37.43 41.36 -38.32
C THR A 981 36.08 41.23 -39.03
N VAL A 982 35.45 42.37 -39.36
CA VAL A 982 34.14 42.42 -40.06
C VAL A 982 34.25 42.57 -41.58
N LEU A 983 35.47 42.66 -42.11
CA LEU A 983 35.76 42.92 -43.52
C LEU A 983 36.42 41.74 -44.26
N ALA A 984 36.73 40.65 -43.56
CA ALA A 984 37.12 39.41 -44.21
C ALA A 984 35.95 38.86 -45.05
N VAL A 985 36.27 38.02 -46.04
CA VAL A 985 35.29 37.35 -46.89
C VAL A 985 35.57 35.85 -46.90
N ASP A 986 34.51 35.05 -47.00
CA ASP A 986 34.63 33.60 -47.22
C ASP A 986 34.84 33.24 -48.71
N GLU A 987 34.90 31.95 -49.03
CA GLU A 987 35.01 31.44 -50.42
C GLU A 987 33.93 31.98 -51.37
N GLU A 988 32.74 32.32 -50.86
CA GLU A 988 31.64 32.85 -51.66
C GLU A 988 31.70 34.37 -51.86
N GLY A 989 32.64 35.05 -51.19
CA GLY A 989 32.82 36.50 -51.20
C GLY A 989 31.98 37.25 -50.16
N HIS A 990 31.31 36.54 -49.25
CA HIS A 990 30.44 37.14 -48.25
C HIS A 990 31.24 37.62 -47.02
N THR A 991 30.99 38.86 -46.59
CA THR A 991 31.41 39.31 -45.25
C THR A 991 30.55 38.64 -44.17
N PRO A 992 30.95 38.64 -42.89
CA PRO A 992 30.16 38.00 -41.84
C PRO A 992 28.72 38.53 -41.70
N ALA A 993 28.46 39.78 -42.09
CA ALA A 993 27.12 40.36 -42.11
C ALA A 993 26.25 39.83 -43.26
N LEU A 994 26.86 39.48 -44.40
CA LEU A 994 26.18 38.85 -45.54
C LEU A 994 26.00 37.33 -45.32
N ALA A 995 26.92 36.70 -44.60
CA ALA A 995 26.85 35.28 -44.21
C ALA A 995 25.63 34.94 -43.32
N CYS A 996 24.94 35.94 -42.74
CA CYS A 996 23.63 35.77 -42.10
C CYS A 996 22.50 35.33 -43.06
N ALA A 997 22.68 35.51 -44.37
CA ALA A 997 21.66 35.14 -45.35
C ALA A 997 21.58 33.61 -45.54
N PRO A 998 20.37 33.03 -45.70
CA PRO A 998 20.18 31.59 -45.83
C PRO A 998 20.65 31.02 -47.17
N ASN A 999 20.84 31.87 -48.19
CA ASN A 999 21.40 31.51 -49.50
C ASN A 999 22.06 32.74 -50.16
N LYS A 1000 22.77 32.48 -51.27
CA LYS A 1000 23.54 33.49 -52.01
C LYS A 1000 22.65 34.62 -52.58
N ASP A 1001 21.50 34.28 -53.16
CA ASP A 1001 20.59 35.28 -53.74
C ASP A 1001 20.09 36.30 -52.70
N VAL A 1002 19.80 35.84 -51.48
CA VAL A 1002 19.42 36.72 -50.36
C VAL A 1002 20.62 37.51 -49.84
N ALA A 1003 21.83 36.95 -49.86
CA ALA A 1003 23.06 37.66 -49.51
C ALA A 1003 23.33 38.82 -50.49
N ASP A 1004 23.20 38.59 -51.79
CA ASP A 1004 23.33 39.60 -52.84
C ASP A 1004 22.26 40.69 -52.71
N CYS A 1005 21.01 40.32 -52.42
CA CYS A 1005 19.95 41.28 -52.11
C CYS A 1005 20.27 42.13 -50.87
N LEU A 1006 20.81 41.52 -49.81
CA LEU A 1006 21.20 42.22 -48.59
C LEU A 1006 22.39 43.17 -48.84
N ALA A 1007 23.36 42.75 -49.67
CA ALA A 1007 24.50 43.57 -50.08
C ALA A 1007 24.04 44.81 -50.86
N LEU A 1008 23.09 44.66 -51.80
CA LEU A 1008 22.48 45.78 -52.51
C LEU A 1008 21.79 46.74 -51.53
N ILE A 1009 20.95 46.26 -50.62
CA ILE A 1009 20.26 47.10 -49.62
C ILE A 1009 21.28 47.85 -48.74
N LEU A 1010 22.25 47.14 -48.16
CA LEU A 1010 23.30 47.74 -47.32
C LEU A 1010 24.17 48.75 -48.08
N SER A 1011 24.42 48.54 -49.38
CA SER A 1011 25.14 49.52 -50.21
C SER A 1011 24.40 50.85 -50.34
N THR A 1012 23.06 50.82 -50.36
CA THR A 1012 22.22 52.04 -50.44
C THR A 1012 22.01 52.75 -49.10
N MET A 1013 22.22 52.07 -47.97
CA MET A 1013 22.02 52.64 -46.63
C MET A 1013 23.18 53.48 -46.09
N LYS A 1014 24.20 53.81 -46.91
CA LYS A 1014 25.30 54.71 -46.52
C LYS A 1014 24.96 56.19 -46.77
N PRO A 1015 24.92 57.06 -45.74
CA PRO A 1015 25.14 58.49 -45.91
C PRO A 1015 26.65 58.80 -45.92
N PHE A 1016 27.10 59.60 -46.88
CA PHE A 1016 28.44 60.20 -46.87
C PHE A 1016 28.50 61.42 -45.91
N PRO A 1017 29.69 61.83 -45.43
CA PRO A 1017 29.86 62.67 -44.23
C PRO A 1017 29.81 64.18 -44.51
N PRO A 1018 29.85 65.02 -43.45
CA PRO A 1018 31.05 65.84 -43.30
C PRO A 1018 31.57 66.07 -41.86
N LYS A 1019 32.91 66.09 -41.78
CA LYS A 1019 33.78 66.94 -40.95
C LYS A 1019 33.65 67.06 -39.41
N ASP A 1020 34.85 66.94 -38.83
CA ASP A 1020 35.38 67.59 -37.63
C ASP A 1020 34.92 67.13 -36.23
N ALA A 1021 35.87 66.42 -35.61
CA ALA A 1021 36.34 66.60 -34.24
C ALA A 1021 35.45 66.18 -33.04
N ILE A 1022 35.97 65.11 -32.40
CA ILE A 1022 36.00 64.90 -30.94
C ILE A 1022 34.73 64.34 -30.28
N SER A 1023 34.97 63.29 -29.49
CA SER A 1023 34.04 62.59 -28.61
C SER A 1023 33.36 63.48 -27.56
N SER A 1024 32.11 63.16 -27.21
CA SER A 1024 31.83 62.53 -25.90
C SER A 1024 30.35 62.14 -25.70
N PHE A 1025 30.15 60.95 -25.15
CA PHE A 1025 28.96 60.42 -24.48
C PHE A 1025 28.09 61.46 -23.73
N SER A 1026 26.76 61.27 -23.68
CA SER A 1026 26.14 60.55 -22.55
C SER A 1026 24.60 60.41 -22.56
N PHE A 1027 24.19 59.24 -22.07
CA PHE A 1027 22.88 58.76 -21.62
C PHE A 1027 21.85 59.77 -21.05
N ASN A 1028 20.55 59.53 -21.31
CA ASN A 1028 19.64 58.82 -20.37
C ASN A 1028 18.16 58.94 -20.78
N LEU A 1029 17.37 57.86 -20.68
CA LEU A 1029 16.34 57.71 -19.61
C LEU A 1029 15.65 56.34 -19.66
N LEU A 1030 15.67 55.61 -18.55
CA LEU A 1030 14.76 54.49 -18.26
C LEU A 1030 13.61 55.01 -17.40
N LYS A 1031 12.35 54.65 -17.70
CA LYS A 1031 11.35 54.33 -16.67
C LYS A 1031 10.08 53.62 -17.19
N ASN A 1032 9.67 52.66 -16.37
CA ASN A 1032 8.31 52.11 -16.16
C ASN A 1032 7.70 51.08 -17.14
N CYS A 1033 7.74 49.83 -16.66
CA CYS A 1033 6.62 48.90 -16.49
C CYS A 1033 5.85 48.34 -17.70
N GLY A 1034 5.64 47.01 -17.70
CA GLY A 1034 4.55 46.37 -18.45
C GLY A 1034 4.74 44.87 -18.71
N ILE A 1035 4.10 44.02 -17.89
CA ILE A 1035 3.92 42.59 -18.20
C ILE A 1035 2.77 42.44 -19.21
N ALA A 1036 3.00 41.79 -20.35
CA ALA A 1036 1.97 40.99 -21.05
C ALA A 1036 2.56 40.19 -22.23
N ALA A 1037 2.38 38.87 -22.22
CA ALA A 1037 2.43 38.04 -23.43
C ALA A 1037 1.42 36.89 -23.32
N LYS A 1038 0.42 36.88 -24.21
CA LYS A 1038 -0.50 35.77 -24.47
C LYS A 1038 -0.26 35.28 -25.90
N THR A 1039 -0.15 33.97 -26.10
CA THR A 1039 -0.51 33.18 -27.32
C THR A 1039 -0.34 31.70 -26.92
N ALA A 1040 -1.29 30.76 -27.11
CA ALA A 1040 -1.92 30.26 -28.35
C ALA A 1040 -0.89 29.61 -29.31
N ALA A 1041 -1.05 28.40 -29.87
CA ALA A 1041 -2.04 27.32 -29.69
C ALA A 1041 -1.49 25.97 -30.26
N CYS A 1042 -2.26 24.87 -30.09
CA CYS A 1042 -2.29 23.54 -30.76
C CYS A 1042 -1.16 23.08 -31.75
N GLY A 1043 -0.77 21.80 -31.85
CA GLY A 1043 -1.25 20.56 -31.20
C GLY A 1043 -0.80 19.27 -31.95
N ALA A 1044 -1.44 18.13 -31.65
CA ALA A 1044 -1.36 16.77 -32.27
C ALA A 1044 -0.51 15.67 -31.58
N LEU A 1045 -1.11 14.47 -31.50
CA LEU A 1045 -0.60 13.18 -30.96
C LEU A 1045 -0.21 12.24 -32.14
N PRO A 1046 0.44 11.07 -31.90
CA PRO A 1046 -0.34 9.83 -31.72
C PRO A 1046 0.27 8.71 -30.80
N ASN A 1047 -0.61 7.93 -30.16
CA ASN A 1047 -0.50 6.52 -29.66
C ASN A 1047 0.65 6.16 -28.66
N GLY A 1048 0.50 5.33 -27.60
CA GLY A 1048 -0.37 4.17 -27.33
C GLY A 1048 0.38 2.87 -27.71
N THR A 1049 0.73 1.88 -26.87
CA THR A 1049 0.29 1.40 -25.53
C THR A 1049 1.52 0.80 -24.73
N THR A 1050 1.50 0.19 -23.52
CA THR A 1050 0.48 -0.42 -22.62
C THR A 1050 1.00 -0.56 -21.15
N CYS A 1051 0.11 -0.97 -20.22
CA CYS A 1051 0.31 -1.37 -18.80
C CYS A 1051 1.04 -2.74 -18.61
N PRO A 1052 1.42 -3.25 -17.39
CA PRO A 1052 0.73 -3.06 -16.08
C PRO A 1052 1.56 -3.06 -14.75
N TYR A 1053 0.83 -3.10 -13.63
CA TYR A 1053 1.20 -3.24 -12.20
C TYR A 1053 1.53 -1.98 -11.35
N SER A 1054 0.52 -1.49 -10.64
CA SER A 1054 0.66 -1.04 -9.24
C SER A 1054 -0.60 -1.39 -8.44
N LYS A 1055 -0.43 -1.93 -7.22
CA LYS A 1055 -1.53 -2.35 -6.33
C LYS A 1055 -2.02 -1.16 -5.50
N ASP A 1056 -3.24 -0.67 -5.75
CA ASP A 1056 -3.89 0.27 -4.82
C ASP A 1056 -4.30 -0.45 -3.54
N ARG A 1057 -3.70 -0.03 -2.41
CA ARG A 1057 -4.05 -0.52 -1.07
C ARG A 1057 -5.19 0.33 -0.51
N HIS A 1058 -6.39 -0.24 -0.43
CA HIS A 1058 -7.46 0.34 0.38
C HIS A 1058 -7.10 0.24 1.88
N ASN A 1059 -6.73 1.37 2.48
CA ASN A 1059 -6.58 1.48 3.93
C ASN A 1059 -7.95 1.53 4.62
N ALA A 1060 -8.51 0.36 4.92
CA ALA A 1060 -9.52 0.25 5.97
C ALA A 1060 -8.82 0.43 7.32
N ILE A 1061 -9.12 1.53 8.03
CA ILE A 1061 -8.62 1.78 9.39
C ILE A 1061 -9.76 1.49 10.37
N GLY A 1062 -9.52 0.55 11.28
CA GLY A 1062 -10.54 -0.01 12.16
C GLY A 1062 -11.09 0.98 13.19
N LEU A 1063 -12.35 0.75 13.56
CA LEU A 1063 -13.02 1.35 14.71
C LEU A 1063 -13.10 0.35 15.88
N ASP A 1064 -12.02 -0.40 16.12
CA ASP A 1064 -11.84 -1.20 17.34
C ASP A 1064 -10.83 -0.51 18.27
N GLY A 1065 -11.34 0.00 19.39
CA GLY A 1065 -10.52 0.81 20.31
C GLY A 1065 -11.22 1.39 21.53
N CYS A 1066 -12.43 0.92 21.87
CA CYS A 1066 -13.19 1.32 23.05
C CYS A 1066 -13.90 0.12 23.71
N TYR A 1067 -13.14 -0.92 24.08
CA TYR A 1067 -13.58 -1.89 25.08
C TYR A 1067 -12.88 -1.61 26.41
N SER A 1068 -13.65 -1.66 27.49
CA SER A 1068 -13.16 -1.69 28.86
C SER A 1068 -13.22 -3.11 29.40
N GLU A 1069 -12.09 -3.81 29.35
CA GLU A 1069 -11.40 -4.43 30.50
C GLU A 1069 -9.95 -4.78 30.12
#